data_AF-A0AAN5UEM1-F1
#
_entry.id   AF-A0AAN5UEM1-F1
#
_cell.length_a   1.000
_cell.length_b   1.000
_cell.length_c   1.000
_cell.angle_alpha   90.00
_cell.angle_beta   90.00
_cell.angle_gamma   90.00
#
_symmetry.space_group_name_H-M   'P 1'
#
loop_
_entity.id
_entity.type
_entity.pdbx_description
1 polymer ?
#
loop_
_entity_poly.entity_id
_entity_poly.type
_entity_poly.pdbx_seq_one_letter_code
_entity_poly.pdbx_strand_id
1 'polypeptide(L)'
;MEDASLTTKGVVKLSSAVDSTSESLAATPKAVKAANDNANSRVPSNRKVNGKALTADITLTPKDIGTLNSVTMSFSGGAGWFKLATVTMPQASSIVYIALIGGAGYNVGSPHQAGISELVLRAGNGNPKGITGALWKRTAVGLANFAWINTSGDTYDIYVEIGNYATSVNIHWDCTANASVSIYTSPTYSASKPSSVTDGVVYTMYSTHQKPTPLDIGALPTTGGTVSGPLSVTGGITGTLNGNASTATKLQTARSIGGVGFDGSANINLPGVNTTGNQNTTGNAATATKLQTARTIGGVSFDGTANINLPGVNTAGNQSTTGNAATATKLQTARTINGVKFDGSADITLTPANLDVYSKSEIDNKKGMRKYTFSAPANAVSGKWYPIVFRRSRGSTDELASRVVITTGSSVGGYAMNNCEFNGFVMPGGWSDRGSYAAGFFSIYSTAERAIHSIISSVKDDDLCSVFYVEARAFPIKIFAEEGLNVIVPTADYAVGQTTYKWGATDPLSESTNAQIILDFKNGRGYYCSHPFISSLSGNAATATKLQTARTIGGVAFDGSANINLPGVNTAGNQNTTGNAATATKLQTARNINGVKFDGSGDININTLVSRGRVTALSGSTQGTAGIQMYEAYSTSYPTTYGNVLHMKGASAAGEGELLIGWSGTSGAHAPVFIRSRRDTTDAAWSAWAQVYTSRDSIPGVNATGNQNTTGNAATATKLQTARKIAGVAFDGSADITLTAANLNAYTKTEVTNLLSSYVKSSALPSMTVRTSSISGGDMGMSLSTFISHLKSNGAFSKRYWIGFGDAMGFNAGSINNITGFGAVELAESIIEVFNLPNGDYTIRLTTSHKADYGGVTNAILVYHYRSNRSPSGQWLKFAGTVGATSN
;
A
#
# COMPACT_ATOMS: atom_id res chain seq x y z
N MET A 1 -36.97 -55.57 97.45
CA MET A 1 -35.56 -55.37 97.06
C MET A 1 -35.34 -53.88 96.92
N GLU A 2 -34.25 -53.36 97.46
CA GLU A 2 -33.88 -51.94 97.34
C GLU A 2 -33.44 -51.63 95.90
N ASP A 3 -33.61 -50.38 95.44
CA ASP A 3 -33.16 -49.95 94.11
C ASP A 3 -31.63 -49.92 94.04
N ALA A 4 -31.07 -50.28 92.89
CA ALA A 4 -29.61 -50.29 92.70
C ALA A 4 -29.03 -48.86 92.69
N SER A 5 -27.88 -48.68 93.34
CA SER A 5 -27.09 -47.43 93.31
C SER A 5 -25.62 -47.72 93.02
N LEU A 6 -24.79 -46.67 92.88
CA LEU A 6 -23.34 -46.83 92.68
C LEU A 6 -22.62 -47.48 93.87
N THR A 7 -23.24 -47.51 95.05
CA THR A 7 -22.65 -48.03 96.31
C THR A 7 -23.43 -49.21 96.90
N THR A 8 -24.64 -49.50 96.42
CA THR A 8 -25.55 -50.51 97.00
C THR A 8 -26.14 -51.40 95.90
N LYS A 9 -26.07 -52.73 96.08
CA LYS A 9 -26.68 -53.69 95.14
C LYS A 9 -28.21 -53.72 95.28
N GLY A 10 -28.94 -53.66 94.17
CA GLY A 10 -30.41 -53.60 94.16
C GLY A 10 -31.05 -54.01 92.83
N VAL A 11 -32.36 -53.76 92.67
CA VAL A 11 -33.11 -53.96 91.41
C VAL A 11 -33.19 -52.68 90.61
N VAL A 12 -33.24 -52.78 89.27
CA VAL A 12 -33.34 -51.61 88.37
C VAL A 12 -34.29 -51.91 87.21
N LYS A 13 -35.11 -50.93 86.82
CA LYS A 13 -36.01 -51.05 85.67
C LYS A 13 -35.22 -50.87 84.37
N LEU A 14 -35.56 -51.66 83.35
CA LEU A 14 -34.88 -51.65 82.05
C LEU A 14 -35.57 -50.69 81.08
N SER A 15 -34.79 -49.98 80.25
CA SER A 15 -35.30 -49.13 79.18
C SER A 15 -34.67 -49.48 77.82
N SER A 16 -35.49 -49.43 76.77
CA SER A 16 -35.04 -49.56 75.37
C SER A 16 -35.12 -48.24 74.58
N ALA A 17 -35.45 -47.12 75.23
CA ALA A 17 -35.43 -45.80 74.60
C ALA A 17 -33.98 -45.32 74.36
N VAL A 18 -33.73 -44.69 73.21
CA VAL A 18 -32.39 -44.21 72.78
C VAL A 18 -32.13 -42.75 73.16
N ASP A 19 -33.15 -42.08 73.69
CA ASP A 19 -33.20 -40.67 74.09
C ASP A 19 -33.63 -40.52 75.56
N SER A 20 -33.55 -41.59 76.36
CA SER A 20 -33.90 -41.57 77.78
C SER A 20 -33.03 -40.61 78.57
N THR A 21 -33.65 -39.64 79.25
CA THR A 21 -32.98 -38.72 80.18
C THR A 21 -32.93 -39.23 81.63
N SER A 22 -33.41 -40.45 81.88
CA SER A 22 -33.50 -41.03 83.22
C SER A 22 -32.19 -41.68 83.66
N GLU A 23 -31.64 -41.24 84.80
CA GLU A 23 -30.43 -41.82 85.41
C GLU A 23 -30.72 -43.04 86.33
N SER A 24 -32.00 -43.31 86.61
CA SER A 24 -32.47 -44.40 87.47
C SER A 24 -32.86 -45.70 86.73
N LEU A 25 -32.66 -45.76 85.41
CA LEU A 25 -33.01 -46.92 84.57
C LEU A 25 -31.77 -47.51 83.91
N ALA A 26 -31.71 -48.83 83.78
CA ALA A 26 -30.61 -49.50 83.07
C ALA A 26 -30.92 -49.66 81.57
N ALA A 27 -29.97 -49.28 80.71
CA ALA A 27 -30.09 -49.42 79.27
C ALA A 27 -30.03 -50.89 78.86
N THR A 28 -30.98 -51.32 78.02
CA THR A 28 -30.97 -52.65 77.41
C THR A 28 -29.90 -52.75 76.30
N PRO A 29 -29.36 -53.96 76.00
CA PRO A 29 -28.47 -54.16 74.85
C PRO A 29 -29.06 -53.66 73.51
N LYS A 30 -30.39 -53.67 73.38
CA LYS A 30 -31.11 -53.12 72.23
C LYS A 30 -30.95 -51.60 72.12
N ALA A 31 -31.10 -50.86 73.21
CA ALA A 31 -30.87 -49.41 73.23
C ALA A 31 -29.40 -49.07 72.97
N VAL A 32 -28.46 -49.79 73.59
CA VAL A 32 -27.02 -49.60 73.39
C VAL A 32 -26.63 -49.86 71.94
N LYS A 33 -27.12 -50.95 71.33
CA LYS A 33 -26.87 -51.26 69.91
C LYS A 33 -27.45 -50.19 69.00
N ALA A 34 -28.69 -49.76 69.22
CA ALA A 34 -29.32 -48.73 68.40
C ALA A 34 -28.61 -47.36 68.50
N ALA A 35 -28.15 -46.98 69.69
CA ALA A 35 -27.34 -45.79 69.90
C ALA A 35 -25.96 -45.91 69.21
N ASN A 36 -25.32 -47.07 69.28
CA ASN A 36 -24.04 -47.34 68.63
C ASN A 36 -24.15 -47.36 67.09
N ASP A 37 -25.19 -47.99 66.54
CA ASP A 37 -25.47 -48.00 65.10
C ASP A 37 -25.76 -46.57 64.60
N ASN A 38 -26.53 -45.79 65.37
CA ASN A 38 -26.77 -44.37 65.08
C ASN A 38 -25.47 -43.56 65.09
N ALA A 39 -24.60 -43.74 66.09
CA ALA A 39 -23.29 -43.10 66.17
C ALA A 39 -22.41 -43.45 64.95
N ASN A 40 -22.34 -44.73 64.58
CA ASN A 40 -21.60 -45.20 63.41
C ASN A 40 -22.16 -44.65 62.08
N SER A 41 -23.43 -44.28 62.02
CA SER A 41 -24.07 -43.71 60.82
C SER A 41 -23.87 -42.19 60.64
N ARG A 42 -23.45 -41.46 61.68
CA ARG A 42 -23.35 -39.98 61.61
C ARG A 42 -22.23 -39.48 60.70
N VAL A 43 -21.16 -40.27 60.50
CA VAL A 43 -20.09 -39.98 59.52
C VAL A 43 -19.84 -41.22 58.64
N PRO A 44 -20.62 -41.41 57.56
CA PRO A 44 -20.43 -42.55 56.66
C PRO A 44 -19.09 -42.47 55.91
N SER A 45 -18.45 -43.61 55.65
CA SER A 45 -17.17 -43.71 54.93
C SER A 45 -17.22 -43.24 53.47
N ASN A 46 -18.41 -43.03 52.91
CA ASN A 46 -18.59 -42.45 51.58
C ASN A 46 -18.54 -40.91 51.56
N ARG A 47 -18.53 -40.24 52.72
CA ARG A 47 -18.37 -38.79 52.80
C ARG A 47 -16.95 -38.42 52.39
N LYS A 48 -16.85 -37.51 51.44
CA LYS A 48 -15.58 -37.04 50.88
C LYS A 48 -15.41 -35.54 51.11
N VAL A 49 -14.21 -35.12 51.46
CA VAL A 49 -13.76 -33.73 51.31
C VAL A 49 -12.86 -33.71 50.10
N ASN A 50 -13.29 -33.02 49.04
CA ASN A 50 -12.52 -32.86 47.81
C ASN A 50 -12.04 -34.18 47.18
N GLY A 51 -12.93 -35.18 47.15
CA GLY A 51 -12.64 -36.52 46.62
C GLY A 51 -11.99 -37.50 47.61
N LYS A 52 -11.47 -37.02 48.75
CA LYS A 52 -10.80 -37.85 49.78
C LYS A 52 -11.77 -38.28 50.87
N ALA A 53 -11.78 -39.58 51.20
CA ALA A 53 -12.67 -40.15 52.21
C ALA A 53 -12.29 -39.67 53.63
N LEU A 54 -13.30 -39.43 54.48
CA LEU A 54 -13.13 -39.02 55.88
C LEU A 54 -12.80 -40.21 56.82
N THR A 55 -11.69 -40.91 56.57
CA THR A 55 -11.26 -42.07 57.38
C THR A 55 -9.99 -41.82 58.20
N ALA A 56 -9.31 -40.69 57.97
CA ALA A 56 -8.12 -40.21 58.67
C ALA A 56 -7.98 -38.69 58.42
N ASP A 57 -6.91 -38.08 58.94
CA ASP A 57 -6.57 -36.69 58.63
C ASP A 57 -6.46 -36.45 57.11
N ILE A 58 -7.09 -35.38 56.63
CA ILE A 58 -7.11 -35.03 55.20
C ILE A 58 -6.11 -33.89 54.95
N THR A 59 -5.00 -34.21 54.30
CA THR A 59 -4.11 -33.19 53.73
C THR A 59 -4.64 -32.77 52.35
N LEU A 60 -5.02 -31.49 52.23
CA LEU A 60 -5.37 -30.88 50.95
C LEU A 60 -4.13 -30.24 50.32
N THR A 61 -3.89 -30.57 49.06
CA THR A 61 -2.89 -29.94 48.20
C THR A 61 -3.52 -28.77 47.45
N PRO A 62 -2.74 -27.82 46.92
CA PRO A 62 -3.25 -26.78 46.02
C PRO A 62 -4.11 -27.35 44.88
N LYS A 63 -3.67 -28.48 44.31
CA LYS A 63 -4.42 -29.21 43.27
C LYS A 63 -5.79 -29.69 43.74
N ASP A 64 -5.90 -30.15 44.99
CA ASP A 64 -7.20 -30.56 45.53
C ASP A 64 -8.15 -29.36 45.46
N ILE A 65 -7.74 -28.16 45.88
CA ILE A 65 -8.61 -26.97 45.95
C ILE A 65 -8.64 -26.11 44.66
N GLY A 66 -8.10 -26.60 43.54
CA GLY A 66 -8.10 -25.89 42.27
C GLY A 66 -7.12 -24.71 42.18
N THR A 67 -6.02 -24.73 42.95
CA THR A 67 -4.98 -23.70 42.95
C THR A 67 -3.61 -24.26 42.53
N LEU A 68 -2.69 -23.37 42.17
CA LEU A 68 -1.30 -23.72 41.81
C LEU A 68 -0.42 -23.77 43.06
N ASN A 69 0.64 -24.57 43.02
CA ASN A 69 1.68 -24.48 44.05
C ASN A 69 2.48 -23.20 43.82
N SER A 70 2.83 -22.49 44.89
CA SER A 70 3.56 -21.23 44.80
C SER A 70 4.54 -21.04 45.95
N VAL A 71 5.67 -20.39 45.69
CA VAL A 71 6.61 -19.91 46.71
C VAL A 71 7.28 -18.63 46.24
N THR A 72 7.58 -17.72 47.17
CA THR A 72 8.40 -16.54 46.89
C THR A 72 9.84 -16.82 47.31
N MET A 73 10.81 -16.48 46.45
CA MET A 73 12.24 -16.67 46.74
C MET A 73 13.11 -15.60 46.10
N SER A 74 14.40 -15.59 46.43
CA SER A 74 15.40 -14.71 45.81
C SER A 74 16.57 -15.52 45.28
N PHE A 75 17.08 -15.15 44.12
CA PHE A 75 18.28 -15.73 43.54
C PHE A 75 19.51 -14.92 43.96
N SER A 76 20.24 -15.44 44.95
CA SER A 76 21.41 -14.79 45.55
C SER A 76 22.72 -15.37 45.00
N GLY A 77 23.61 -14.53 44.47
CA GLY A 77 24.90 -14.95 43.91
C GLY A 77 25.37 -14.14 42.70
N GLY A 78 24.45 -13.41 42.05
CA GLY A 78 24.69 -12.66 40.82
C GLY A 78 24.10 -13.36 39.60
N ALA A 79 24.41 -12.86 38.41
CA ALA A 79 24.00 -13.47 37.15
C ALA A 79 24.74 -14.80 36.95
N GLY A 80 23.99 -15.88 36.73
CA GLY A 80 24.57 -17.21 36.54
C GLY A 80 23.53 -18.33 36.65
N TRP A 81 24.00 -19.54 36.93
CA TRP A 81 23.21 -20.77 36.94
C TRP A 81 22.81 -21.18 38.35
N PHE A 82 21.56 -21.60 38.51
CA PHE A 82 20.96 -21.99 39.77
C PHE A 82 20.29 -23.36 39.66
N LYS A 83 20.47 -24.25 40.65
CA LYS A 83 19.69 -25.49 40.76
C LYS A 83 18.29 -25.16 41.31
N LEU A 84 17.32 -24.99 40.42
CA LEU A 84 15.97 -24.53 40.75
C LEU A 84 15.11 -25.61 41.40
N ALA A 85 15.14 -26.82 40.85
CA ALA A 85 14.22 -27.88 41.25
C ALA A 85 14.83 -29.27 41.06
N THR A 86 14.30 -30.24 41.80
CA THR A 86 14.39 -31.66 41.44
C THR A 86 13.00 -32.15 41.08
N VAL A 87 12.88 -32.82 39.93
CA VAL A 87 11.62 -33.34 39.41
C VAL A 87 11.72 -34.86 39.24
N THR A 88 10.69 -35.59 39.61
CA THR A 88 10.55 -37.00 39.23
C THR A 88 9.43 -37.11 38.20
N MET A 89 9.77 -37.55 37.00
CA MET A 89 8.91 -37.53 35.82
C MET A 89 8.89 -38.91 35.13
N PRO A 90 8.00 -39.82 35.55
CA PRO A 90 7.87 -41.13 34.94
C PRO A 90 7.65 -41.07 33.42
N GLN A 91 8.17 -42.05 32.68
CA GLN A 91 8.07 -42.16 31.21
C GLN A 91 6.65 -42.57 30.72
N ALA A 92 5.62 -41.98 31.30
CA ALA A 92 4.20 -42.26 31.06
C ALA A 92 3.41 -40.95 30.95
N SER A 93 3.76 -40.11 29.96
CA SER A 93 3.11 -38.81 29.70
C SER A 93 3.16 -37.82 30.88
N SER A 94 4.28 -37.77 31.59
CA SER A 94 4.48 -36.81 32.66
C SER A 94 4.76 -35.40 32.13
N ILE A 95 4.16 -34.38 32.76
CA ILE A 95 4.41 -32.96 32.46
C ILE A 95 4.71 -32.23 33.76
N VAL A 96 5.68 -31.32 33.71
CA VAL A 96 5.96 -30.34 34.76
C VAL A 96 5.93 -28.95 34.15
N TYR A 97 5.26 -28.02 34.83
CA TYR A 97 5.20 -26.61 34.48
C TYR A 97 5.75 -25.79 35.65
N ILE A 98 6.69 -24.89 35.37
CA ILE A 98 7.26 -23.96 36.35
C ILE A 98 7.30 -22.56 35.75
N ALA A 99 6.72 -21.58 36.44
CA ALA A 99 6.75 -20.18 36.03
C ALA A 99 7.50 -19.32 37.06
N LEU A 100 8.35 -18.43 36.56
CA LEU A 100 8.98 -17.35 37.31
C LEU A 100 8.24 -16.05 36.99
N ILE A 101 7.73 -15.37 38.03
CA ILE A 101 7.00 -14.10 37.92
C ILE A 101 7.72 -13.05 38.78
N GLY A 102 8.16 -11.96 38.16
CA GLY A 102 8.80 -10.82 38.84
C GLY A 102 10.16 -10.40 38.27
N GLY A 103 10.83 -11.25 37.47
CA GLY A 103 12.05 -10.89 36.74
C GLY A 103 13.14 -10.20 37.58
N ALA A 104 13.79 -9.18 37.02
CA ALA A 104 14.82 -8.36 37.66
C ALA A 104 14.24 -6.98 38.03
N GLY A 105 13.43 -6.89 39.09
CA GLY A 105 12.67 -5.69 39.43
C GLY A 105 13.42 -4.69 40.32
N TYR A 106 14.21 -3.77 39.73
CA TYR A 106 14.99 -2.77 40.50
C TYR A 106 14.85 -1.32 40.00
N ASN A 107 14.41 -1.07 38.76
CA ASN A 107 14.26 0.27 38.19
C ASN A 107 12.79 0.67 38.01
N VAL A 108 12.39 1.79 38.60
CA VAL A 108 11.08 2.43 38.33
C VAL A 108 11.02 2.86 36.86
N GLY A 109 9.88 2.66 36.19
CA GLY A 109 9.69 3.06 34.79
C GLY A 109 10.29 2.09 33.77
N SER A 110 10.72 0.90 34.18
CA SER A 110 11.20 -0.17 33.29
C SER A 110 10.21 -1.35 33.24
N PRO A 111 9.05 -1.26 32.53
CA PRO A 111 8.03 -2.31 32.55
C PRO A 111 8.51 -3.70 32.13
N HIS A 112 9.55 -3.76 31.28
CA HIS A 112 10.15 -5.03 30.87
C HIS A 112 10.72 -5.83 32.05
N GLN A 113 11.02 -5.16 33.17
CA GLN A 113 11.52 -5.78 34.40
C GLN A 113 10.47 -6.61 35.15
N ALA A 114 9.17 -6.37 34.93
CA ALA A 114 8.07 -7.18 35.43
C ALA A 114 7.93 -8.48 34.62
N GLY A 115 9.00 -9.28 34.64
CA GLY A 115 9.18 -10.40 33.73
C GLY A 115 8.38 -11.65 34.08
N ILE A 116 8.01 -12.40 33.05
CA ILE A 116 7.41 -13.73 33.15
C ILE A 116 8.23 -14.70 32.30
N SER A 117 8.61 -15.83 32.88
CA SER A 117 9.29 -16.93 32.19
C SER A 117 8.62 -18.24 32.51
N GLU A 118 8.32 -19.05 31.49
CA GLU A 118 7.54 -20.28 31.64
C GLU A 118 8.36 -21.47 31.14
N LEU A 119 8.74 -22.34 32.07
CA LEU A 119 9.44 -23.59 31.79
C LEU A 119 8.44 -24.74 31.75
N VAL A 120 8.43 -25.46 30.63
CA VAL A 120 7.63 -26.68 30.43
C VAL A 120 8.58 -27.85 30.22
N LEU A 121 8.43 -28.90 31.02
CA LEU A 121 9.14 -30.16 30.86
C LEU A 121 8.14 -31.27 30.51
N ARG A 122 8.55 -32.20 29.66
CA ARG A 122 7.75 -33.36 29.27
C ARG A 122 8.60 -34.61 29.24
N ALA A 123 8.12 -35.70 29.84
CA ALA A 123 8.77 -37.00 29.76
C ALA A 123 8.56 -37.65 28.38
N GLY A 124 9.58 -38.38 27.93
CA GLY A 124 9.48 -39.29 26.80
C GLY A 124 8.54 -40.48 27.07
N ASN A 125 8.41 -41.34 26.08
CA ASN A 125 7.63 -42.57 26.14
C ASN A 125 8.50 -43.80 26.48
N GLY A 126 9.72 -43.59 26.99
CA GLY A 126 10.70 -44.63 27.23
C GLY A 126 11.58 -44.98 26.01
N ASN A 127 11.25 -44.51 24.79
CA ASN A 127 12.02 -44.73 23.56
C ASN A 127 12.00 -43.48 22.64
N PRO A 128 12.91 -42.51 22.81
CA PRO A 128 14.01 -42.49 23.79
C PRO A 128 13.53 -42.20 25.22
N LYS A 129 14.20 -42.80 26.21
CA LYS A 129 13.99 -42.48 27.63
C LYS A 129 14.65 -41.14 27.97
N GLY A 130 13.89 -40.24 28.59
CA GLY A 130 14.39 -38.92 28.98
C GLY A 130 13.29 -37.92 29.21
N ILE A 131 13.68 -36.64 29.30
CA ILE A 131 12.76 -35.51 29.23
C ILE A 131 13.16 -34.61 28.07
N THR A 132 12.21 -33.85 27.58
CA THR A 132 12.42 -32.65 26.76
C THR A 132 11.90 -31.46 27.53
N GLY A 133 12.41 -30.27 27.21
CA GLY A 133 11.92 -29.05 27.83
C GLY A 133 11.95 -27.87 26.88
N ALA A 134 11.06 -26.93 27.14
CA ALA A 134 10.99 -25.65 26.48
C ALA A 134 10.85 -24.53 27.52
N LEU A 135 11.66 -23.49 27.38
CA LEU A 135 11.54 -22.25 28.14
C LEU A 135 10.97 -21.16 27.24
N TRP A 136 9.83 -20.61 27.60
CA TRP A 136 9.18 -19.50 26.91
C TRP A 136 9.51 -18.19 27.61
N LYS A 137 10.29 -17.34 26.93
CA LYS A 137 10.67 -16.01 27.42
C LYS A 137 9.68 -14.98 26.88
N ARG A 138 8.86 -14.42 27.78
CA ARG A 138 7.94 -13.32 27.44
C ARG A 138 8.60 -11.94 27.53
N THR A 139 9.67 -11.85 28.32
CA THR A 139 10.42 -10.62 28.60
C THR A 139 11.92 -10.87 28.54
N ALA A 140 12.69 -9.79 28.34
CA ALA A 140 14.14 -9.84 28.27
C ALA A 140 14.80 -10.23 29.60
N VAL A 141 14.10 -10.00 30.73
CA VAL A 141 14.55 -10.37 32.07
C VAL A 141 13.70 -11.52 32.65
N GLY A 142 14.33 -12.42 33.40
CA GLY A 142 13.72 -13.65 33.90
C GLY A 142 14.66 -14.84 33.77
N LEU A 143 14.12 -16.04 33.49
CA LEU A 143 14.92 -17.20 33.14
C LEU A 143 15.54 -16.95 31.76
N ALA A 144 16.87 -16.99 31.67
CA ALA A 144 17.60 -16.74 30.43
C ALA A 144 17.76 -18.01 29.62
N ASN A 145 18.11 -19.11 30.29
CA ASN A 145 18.32 -20.45 29.76
C ASN A 145 17.94 -21.48 30.82
N PHE A 146 17.90 -22.75 30.44
CA PHE A 146 17.78 -23.85 31.38
C PHE A 146 18.41 -25.13 30.82
N ALA A 147 18.76 -26.03 31.71
CA ALA A 147 19.32 -27.33 31.41
C ALA A 147 18.94 -28.31 32.53
N TRP A 148 19.16 -29.62 32.31
CA TRP A 148 18.89 -30.61 33.35
C TRP A 148 19.96 -31.71 33.40
N ILE A 149 20.03 -32.38 34.55
CA ILE A 149 20.85 -33.57 34.79
C ILE A 149 19.92 -34.70 35.21
N ASN A 150 20.01 -35.87 34.57
CA ASN A 150 19.37 -37.08 35.09
C ASN A 150 20.19 -37.58 36.28
N THR A 151 19.63 -37.55 37.49
CA THR A 151 20.33 -37.96 38.71
C THR A 151 20.09 -39.42 39.06
N SER A 152 18.92 -39.97 38.75
CA SER A 152 18.61 -41.40 38.90
C SER A 152 17.26 -41.73 38.28
N GLY A 153 17.23 -42.77 37.44
CA GLY A 153 15.99 -43.29 36.85
C GLY A 153 15.21 -42.23 36.07
N ASP A 154 14.05 -41.85 36.61
CA ASP A 154 13.13 -40.84 36.07
C ASP A 154 13.21 -39.51 36.86
N THR A 155 14.30 -39.28 37.60
CA THR A 155 14.53 -38.08 38.41
C THR A 155 15.58 -37.18 37.79
N TYR A 156 15.29 -35.88 37.74
CA TYR A 156 16.09 -34.87 37.06
C TYR A 156 16.29 -33.64 37.95
N ASP A 157 17.52 -33.16 38.02
CA ASP A 157 17.82 -31.84 38.56
C ASP A 157 17.72 -30.79 37.46
N ILE A 158 16.95 -29.74 37.73
CA ILE A 158 16.67 -28.65 36.79
C ILE A 158 17.50 -27.44 37.17
N TYR A 159 18.32 -26.99 36.23
CA TYR A 159 19.16 -25.82 36.35
C TYR A 159 18.64 -24.71 35.45
N VAL A 160 18.63 -23.49 35.95
CA VAL A 160 18.20 -22.31 35.20
C VAL A 160 19.26 -21.22 35.27
N GLU A 161 19.42 -20.48 34.20
CA GLU A 161 20.26 -19.29 34.17
C GLU A 161 19.39 -18.08 34.47
N ILE A 162 19.80 -17.23 35.41
CA ILE A 162 19.08 -16.03 35.83
C ILE A 162 20.06 -14.86 35.88
N GLY A 163 19.58 -13.68 35.46
CA GLY A 163 20.32 -12.43 35.54
C GLY A 163 20.38 -11.85 36.96
N ASN A 164 21.04 -10.69 37.10
CA ASN A 164 21.11 -9.99 38.39
C ASN A 164 19.72 -9.52 38.85
N TYR A 165 19.59 -9.32 40.18
CA TYR A 165 18.45 -8.67 40.82
C TYR A 165 17.09 -9.39 40.72
N ALA A 166 17.11 -10.72 40.55
CA ALA A 166 15.91 -11.56 40.67
C ALA A 166 15.57 -11.82 42.16
N THR A 167 15.07 -10.79 42.83
CA THR A 167 14.79 -10.77 44.28
C THR A 167 13.28 -10.81 44.53
N SER A 168 12.86 -11.61 45.52
CA SER A 168 11.43 -11.79 45.90
C SER A 168 10.50 -12.12 44.73
N VAL A 169 10.97 -13.01 43.86
CA VAL A 169 10.22 -13.49 42.69
C VAL A 169 9.28 -14.62 43.08
N ASN A 170 8.10 -14.68 42.45
CA ASN A 170 7.13 -15.74 42.66
C ASN A 170 7.39 -16.89 41.71
N ILE A 171 7.57 -18.08 42.27
CA ILE A 171 7.66 -19.34 41.54
C ILE A 171 6.33 -20.06 41.66
N HIS A 172 5.67 -20.29 40.54
CA HIS A 172 4.45 -21.12 40.47
C HIS A 172 4.77 -22.43 39.77
N TRP A 173 4.20 -23.54 40.22
CA TRP A 173 4.38 -24.83 39.54
C TRP A 173 3.18 -25.76 39.63
N ASP A 174 3.08 -26.64 38.63
CA ASP A 174 2.12 -27.73 38.57
C ASP A 174 2.73 -28.94 37.83
N CYS A 175 2.14 -30.11 38.04
CA CYS A 175 2.56 -31.35 37.40
C CYS A 175 1.43 -32.37 37.24
N THR A 176 1.62 -33.32 36.33
CA THR A 176 0.72 -34.46 36.18
C THR A 176 0.69 -35.31 37.45
N ALA A 177 -0.39 -36.04 37.69
CA ALA A 177 -0.60 -36.79 38.95
C ALA A 177 0.47 -37.87 39.23
N ASN A 178 1.20 -38.31 38.21
CA ASN A 178 2.29 -39.29 38.31
C ASN A 178 3.68 -38.64 38.42
N ALA A 179 3.79 -37.31 38.40
CA ALA A 179 5.05 -36.58 38.52
C ALA A 179 5.12 -35.82 39.85
N SER A 180 6.33 -35.43 40.25
CA SER A 180 6.55 -34.59 41.43
C SER A 180 7.58 -33.50 41.15
N VAL A 181 7.46 -32.38 41.86
CA VAL A 181 8.34 -31.21 41.75
C VAL A 181 8.72 -30.76 43.16
N SER A 182 10.01 -30.67 43.43
CA SER A 182 10.59 -30.09 44.64
C SER A 182 11.36 -28.83 44.28
N ILE A 183 10.80 -27.66 44.59
CA ILE A 183 11.43 -26.36 44.37
C ILE A 183 12.42 -26.06 45.50
N TYR A 184 13.64 -25.63 45.17
CA TYR A 184 14.64 -25.18 46.14
C TYR A 184 14.47 -23.68 46.43
N THR A 185 14.03 -23.33 47.64
CA THR A 185 13.84 -21.92 48.06
C THR A 185 15.15 -21.17 48.33
N SER A 186 16.26 -21.90 48.42
CA SER A 186 17.62 -21.38 48.48
C SER A 186 18.48 -22.12 47.45
N PRO A 187 18.27 -21.89 46.14
CA PRO A 187 18.90 -22.67 45.09
C PRO A 187 20.42 -22.41 45.03
N THR A 188 21.20 -23.46 44.81
CA THR A 188 22.68 -23.35 44.74
C THR A 188 23.10 -22.58 43.51
N TYR A 189 23.94 -21.55 43.69
CA TYR A 189 24.49 -20.69 42.65
C TYR A 189 25.81 -21.22 42.06
N SER A 190 26.01 -20.99 40.76
CA SER A 190 27.29 -21.11 40.06
C SER A 190 27.39 -20.04 38.97
N ALA A 191 28.54 -19.36 38.87
CA ALA A 191 28.79 -18.40 37.78
C ALA A 191 28.86 -19.10 36.41
N SER A 192 29.29 -20.36 36.38
CA SER A 192 29.41 -21.17 35.17
C SER A 192 28.29 -22.18 35.07
N LYS A 193 27.91 -22.51 33.84
CA LYS A 193 26.99 -23.61 33.55
C LYS A 193 27.52 -24.93 34.13
N PRO A 194 26.69 -25.73 34.82
CA PRO A 194 27.11 -27.03 35.34
C PRO A 194 27.55 -27.97 34.20
N SER A 195 28.52 -28.84 34.47
CA SER A 195 28.98 -29.86 33.53
C SER A 195 27.98 -31.01 33.41
N SER A 196 28.03 -31.75 32.30
CA SER A 196 27.20 -32.96 32.05
C SER A 196 25.68 -32.71 32.06
N VAL A 197 25.26 -31.47 31.79
CA VAL A 197 23.84 -31.12 31.63
C VAL A 197 23.37 -31.41 30.19
N THR A 198 22.07 -31.64 30.02
CA THR A 198 21.39 -31.59 28.72
C THR A 198 20.69 -30.24 28.58
N ASP A 199 20.88 -29.57 27.44
CA ASP A 199 20.26 -28.28 27.17
C ASP A 199 18.81 -28.39 26.77
N GLY A 200 18.03 -27.44 27.27
CA GLY A 200 16.69 -27.20 26.82
C GLY A 200 16.60 -26.27 25.62
N VAL A 201 15.39 -26.19 25.05
CA VAL A 201 15.10 -25.24 23.96
C VAL A 201 14.51 -23.96 24.54
N VAL A 202 15.02 -22.81 24.11
CA VAL A 202 14.48 -21.50 24.51
C VAL A 202 13.70 -20.91 23.35
N TYR A 203 12.41 -20.64 23.58
CA TYR A 203 11.56 -19.86 22.68
C TYR A 203 11.46 -18.43 23.16
N THR A 204 11.86 -17.49 22.31
CA THR A 204 11.66 -16.07 22.56
C THR A 204 10.31 -15.64 21.98
N MET A 205 9.43 -15.11 22.82
CA MET A 205 8.22 -14.44 22.35
C MET A 205 8.56 -13.00 22.00
N TYR A 206 8.48 -12.67 20.71
CA TYR A 206 8.73 -11.32 20.25
C TYR A 206 7.59 -10.37 20.67
N SER A 207 7.96 -9.18 21.13
CA SER A 207 7.07 -8.11 21.59
C SER A 207 7.61 -6.75 21.16
N THR A 208 6.88 -5.67 21.46
CA THR A 208 7.36 -4.31 21.19
C THR A 208 8.66 -3.97 21.93
N HIS A 209 8.94 -4.62 23.06
CA HIS A 209 10.20 -4.49 23.79
C HIS A 209 11.26 -5.51 23.34
N GLN A 210 10.85 -6.74 23.04
CA GLN A 210 11.73 -7.81 22.60
C GLN A 210 11.51 -8.04 21.10
N LYS A 211 12.07 -7.15 20.28
CA LYS A 211 11.87 -7.16 18.82
C LYS A 211 12.67 -8.28 18.15
N PRO A 212 12.14 -8.89 17.08
CA PRO A 212 12.93 -9.83 16.29
C PRO A 212 14.02 -9.09 15.52
N THR A 213 15.17 -9.74 15.35
CA THR A 213 16.16 -9.34 14.35
C THR A 213 15.70 -9.76 12.95
N PRO A 214 16.18 -9.14 11.86
CA PRO A 214 15.89 -9.62 10.51
C PRO A 214 16.25 -11.10 10.32
N LEU A 215 17.34 -11.56 10.95
CA LEU A 215 17.75 -12.96 10.92
C LEU A 215 16.70 -13.88 11.57
N ASP A 216 16.08 -13.45 12.66
CA ASP A 216 15.09 -14.21 13.41
C ASP A 216 13.83 -14.54 12.58
N ILE A 217 13.51 -13.69 11.59
CA ILE A 217 12.30 -13.81 10.77
C ILE A 217 12.60 -14.04 9.28
N GLY A 218 13.86 -14.28 8.92
CA GLY A 218 14.28 -14.45 7.52
C GLY A 218 14.10 -13.20 6.65
N ALA A 219 14.11 -12.01 7.24
CA ALA A 219 14.02 -10.73 6.54
C ALA A 219 15.40 -10.14 6.23
N LEU A 220 15.46 -9.25 5.24
CA LEU A 220 16.67 -8.48 4.94
C LEU A 220 16.84 -7.31 5.93
N PRO A 221 18.07 -6.99 6.37
CA PRO A 221 18.34 -5.79 7.17
C PRO A 221 18.02 -4.51 6.41
N THR A 222 17.70 -3.43 7.14
CA THR A 222 17.52 -2.08 6.55
C THR A 222 18.83 -1.48 6.03
N THR A 223 19.98 -2.02 6.45
CA THR A 223 21.30 -1.70 5.90
C THR A 223 21.60 -2.41 4.58
N GLY A 224 20.64 -3.17 4.05
CA GLY A 224 20.77 -3.95 2.83
C GLY A 224 21.20 -5.40 3.06
N GLY A 225 21.07 -6.21 2.01
CA GLY A 225 21.50 -7.60 1.99
C GLY A 225 21.36 -8.20 0.57
N THR A 226 21.84 -9.42 0.40
CA THR A 226 21.84 -10.11 -0.90
C THR A 226 20.66 -11.06 -1.00
N VAL A 227 19.81 -10.90 -2.02
CA VAL A 227 18.80 -11.90 -2.39
C VAL A 227 19.42 -12.83 -3.43
N SER A 228 19.70 -14.08 -3.05
CA SER A 228 20.37 -15.08 -3.91
C SER A 228 19.41 -15.88 -4.80
N GLY A 229 18.22 -15.35 -5.10
CA GLY A 229 17.20 -15.99 -5.94
C GLY A 229 16.46 -15.00 -6.85
N PRO A 230 15.64 -15.49 -7.79
CA PRO A 230 14.85 -14.62 -8.67
C PRO A 230 13.86 -13.78 -7.84
N LEU A 231 14.00 -12.46 -7.92
CA LEU A 231 13.10 -11.50 -7.30
C LEU A 231 12.10 -11.00 -8.35
N SER A 232 10.82 -11.37 -8.20
CA SER A 232 9.73 -10.86 -9.04
C SER A 232 9.10 -9.64 -8.39
N VAL A 233 9.23 -8.47 -9.02
CA VAL A 233 8.70 -7.20 -8.51
C VAL A 233 7.63 -6.68 -9.47
N THR A 234 6.37 -6.72 -9.04
CA THR A 234 5.21 -6.40 -9.90
C THR A 234 4.95 -4.89 -10.03
N GLY A 235 5.51 -4.08 -9.12
CA GLY A 235 5.32 -2.62 -9.05
C GLY A 235 6.55 -1.78 -9.43
N GLY A 236 7.59 -2.41 -9.97
CA GLY A 236 8.89 -1.76 -10.21
C GLY A 236 9.74 -1.59 -8.94
N ILE A 237 11.02 -1.26 -9.12
CA ILE A 237 11.95 -0.95 -8.04
C ILE A 237 12.18 0.56 -8.07
N THR A 238 11.74 1.27 -7.03
CA THR A 238 11.97 2.72 -6.89
C THR A 238 13.28 2.99 -6.16
N GLY A 239 14.19 3.76 -6.76
CA GLY A 239 15.50 4.13 -6.20
C GLY A 239 16.63 3.99 -7.23
N THR A 240 17.84 4.42 -6.88
CA THR A 240 19.02 4.26 -7.73
C THR A 240 19.50 2.81 -7.70
N LEU A 241 19.54 2.13 -8.86
CA LEU A 241 20.16 0.82 -8.97
C LEU A 241 21.69 0.98 -9.06
N ASN A 242 22.42 0.46 -8.08
CA ASN A 242 23.88 0.37 -8.12
C ASN A 242 24.30 -0.99 -8.69
N GLY A 243 25.09 -0.99 -9.77
CA GLY A 243 25.55 -2.19 -10.46
C GLY A 243 25.43 -2.07 -11.99
N ASN A 244 25.59 -3.20 -12.69
CA ASN A 244 25.69 -3.22 -14.16
C ASN A 244 24.48 -2.66 -14.92
N ALA A 245 23.33 -2.44 -14.28
CA ALA A 245 22.15 -1.86 -14.93
C ALA A 245 22.27 -0.33 -15.14
N SER A 246 22.92 0.41 -14.25
CA SER A 246 23.12 1.87 -14.40
C SER A 246 24.38 2.23 -15.18
N THR A 247 25.29 1.27 -15.36
CA THR A 247 26.56 1.40 -16.11
C THR A 247 26.67 0.41 -17.28
N ALA A 248 25.55 -0.11 -17.78
CA ALA A 248 25.53 -1.14 -18.83
C ALA A 248 26.22 -0.64 -20.11
N THR A 249 27.47 -1.03 -20.30
CA THR A 249 28.24 -0.77 -21.52
C THR A 249 28.07 -1.87 -22.57
N LYS A 250 27.40 -2.98 -22.22
CA LYS A 250 27.17 -4.14 -23.09
C LYS A 250 25.76 -4.72 -22.95
N LEU A 251 25.18 -5.20 -24.07
CA LEU A 251 23.99 -6.04 -24.11
C LEU A 251 24.35 -7.46 -23.62
N GLN A 252 23.57 -8.00 -22.69
CA GLN A 252 23.76 -9.37 -22.16
C GLN A 252 23.76 -10.45 -23.27
N THR A 253 23.01 -10.20 -24.34
CA THR A 253 23.05 -11.04 -25.54
C THR A 253 23.19 -10.12 -26.75
N ALA A 254 24.35 -10.19 -27.41
CA ALA A 254 24.63 -9.45 -28.63
C ALA A 254 23.53 -9.70 -29.68
N ARG A 255 23.12 -8.66 -30.39
CA ARG A 255 22.14 -8.74 -31.48
C ARG A 255 22.88 -8.71 -32.81
N SER A 256 22.48 -9.57 -33.75
CA SER A 256 23.05 -9.54 -35.10
C SER A 256 22.48 -8.37 -35.88
N ILE A 257 23.34 -7.42 -36.27
CA ILE A 257 23.03 -6.31 -37.17
C ILE A 257 23.86 -6.53 -38.44
N GLY A 258 23.21 -6.72 -39.58
CA GLY A 258 23.91 -7.01 -40.84
C GLY A 258 24.78 -8.28 -40.80
N GLY A 259 24.42 -9.26 -39.97
CA GLY A 259 25.20 -10.49 -39.75
C GLY A 259 26.34 -10.37 -38.72
N VAL A 260 26.62 -9.18 -38.19
CA VAL A 260 27.65 -8.95 -37.16
C VAL A 260 27.01 -8.81 -35.78
N GLY A 261 27.53 -9.53 -34.79
CA GLY A 261 27.07 -9.44 -33.41
C GLY A 261 27.45 -8.08 -32.80
N PHE A 262 26.45 -7.35 -32.31
CA PHE A 262 26.62 -6.06 -31.65
C PHE A 262 26.08 -6.13 -30.23
N ASP A 263 26.95 -5.83 -29.27
CA ASP A 263 26.60 -5.72 -27.86
C ASP A 263 26.70 -4.28 -27.34
N GLY A 264 27.10 -3.29 -28.14
CA GLY A 264 27.23 -1.90 -27.69
C GLY A 264 28.55 -1.56 -26.99
N SER A 265 29.47 -2.53 -26.86
CA SER A 265 30.76 -2.28 -26.20
C SER A 265 31.77 -1.47 -27.00
N ALA A 266 31.56 -1.33 -28.31
CA ALA A 266 32.34 -0.51 -29.23
C ALA A 266 31.48 -0.12 -30.44
N ASN A 267 31.97 0.81 -31.27
CA ASN A 267 31.34 1.10 -32.56
C ASN A 267 31.24 -0.16 -33.41
N ILE A 268 30.13 -0.33 -34.12
CA ILE A 268 29.90 -1.49 -34.99
C ILE A 268 30.57 -1.30 -36.35
N ASN A 269 31.32 -2.32 -36.76
CA ASN A 269 31.90 -2.42 -38.09
C ASN A 269 31.07 -3.42 -38.92
N LEU A 270 30.42 -2.92 -39.97
CA LEU A 270 29.59 -3.67 -40.88
C LEU A 270 30.37 -3.94 -42.19
N PRO A 271 30.64 -5.24 -42.53
CA PRO A 271 31.29 -5.63 -43.76
C PRO A 271 30.56 -5.07 -44.99
N GLY A 272 31.25 -4.32 -45.84
CA GLY A 272 30.68 -3.68 -47.04
C GLY A 272 30.14 -2.26 -46.83
N VAL A 273 30.19 -1.73 -45.60
CA VAL A 273 29.77 -0.35 -45.25
C VAL A 273 30.96 0.49 -44.76
N ASN A 274 31.55 0.13 -43.63
CA ASN A 274 32.68 0.86 -43.00
C ASN A 274 33.91 -0.04 -42.75
N THR A 275 33.85 -1.31 -43.16
CA THR A 275 34.99 -2.24 -43.18
C THR A 275 34.87 -3.15 -44.40
N THR A 276 35.98 -3.56 -45.00
CA THR A 276 36.01 -4.39 -46.21
C THR A 276 35.24 -5.71 -45.99
N GLY A 277 34.30 -6.03 -46.89
CA GLY A 277 33.42 -7.19 -46.75
C GLY A 277 32.88 -7.70 -48.10
N ASN A 278 32.37 -8.94 -48.12
CA ASN A 278 31.83 -9.60 -49.32
C ASN A 278 30.31 -9.38 -49.53
N GLN A 279 29.68 -8.51 -48.73
CA GLN A 279 28.26 -8.19 -48.83
C GLN A 279 27.99 -7.31 -50.05
N ASN A 280 26.90 -7.58 -50.77
CA ASN A 280 26.56 -6.89 -52.02
C ASN A 280 25.87 -5.54 -51.77
N THR A 281 26.65 -4.49 -51.50
CA THR A 281 26.18 -3.10 -51.41
C THR A 281 26.15 -2.45 -52.80
N THR A 282 25.23 -2.91 -53.66
CA THR A 282 25.10 -2.66 -55.12
C THR A 282 25.08 -1.21 -55.65
N GLY A 283 25.48 -0.20 -54.88
CA GLY A 283 25.71 1.16 -55.37
C GLY A 283 27.20 1.44 -55.52
N ASN A 284 27.75 1.27 -56.72
CA ASN A 284 29.10 1.70 -57.09
C ASN A 284 29.21 3.24 -57.21
N ALA A 285 28.56 4.00 -56.32
CA ALA A 285 28.34 5.44 -56.47
C ALA A 285 29.59 6.28 -56.20
N ALA A 286 30.50 5.82 -55.34
CA ALA A 286 31.65 6.61 -54.94
C ALA A 286 32.83 6.54 -55.94
N THR A 287 32.86 5.58 -56.86
CA THR A 287 34.01 5.35 -57.77
C THR A 287 33.64 4.99 -59.21
N ALA A 288 32.36 4.98 -59.60
CA ALA A 288 31.97 4.66 -60.97
C ALA A 288 32.46 5.72 -61.97
N THR A 289 33.48 5.36 -62.76
CA THR A 289 33.99 6.17 -63.88
C THR A 289 33.41 5.73 -65.24
N LYS A 290 32.60 4.66 -65.29
CA LYS A 290 32.02 4.07 -66.50
C LYS A 290 30.61 3.49 -66.26
N LEU A 291 29.70 3.62 -67.23
CA LEU A 291 28.38 2.98 -67.25
C LEU A 291 28.53 1.44 -67.41
N GLN A 292 27.87 0.65 -66.55
CA GLN A 292 27.91 -0.83 -66.59
C GLN A 292 27.43 -1.41 -67.93
N THR A 293 26.59 -0.67 -68.67
CA THR A 293 26.24 -0.95 -70.06
C THR A 293 26.13 0.38 -70.81
N ALA A 294 26.92 0.56 -71.87
CA ALA A 294 26.92 1.77 -72.70
C ALA A 294 25.54 2.03 -73.35
N ARG A 295 25.24 3.30 -73.68
CA ARG A 295 24.01 3.75 -74.35
C ARG A 295 24.35 4.48 -75.65
N THR A 296 23.49 4.37 -76.65
CA THR A 296 23.72 5.02 -77.95
C THR A 296 23.02 6.39 -77.99
N ILE A 297 23.75 7.47 -78.28
CA ILE A 297 23.21 8.84 -78.43
C ILE A 297 23.62 9.38 -79.79
N GLY A 298 22.65 9.80 -80.62
CA GLY A 298 22.91 10.26 -82.00
C GLY A 298 23.57 9.20 -82.90
N GLY A 299 23.40 7.91 -82.59
CA GLY A 299 24.02 6.79 -83.31
C GLY A 299 25.38 6.33 -82.78
N VAL A 300 25.94 6.99 -81.75
CA VAL A 300 27.28 6.68 -81.20
C VAL A 300 27.18 6.11 -79.78
N SER A 301 27.93 5.02 -79.49
CA SER A 301 27.97 4.37 -78.17
C SER A 301 28.70 5.23 -77.14
N PHE A 302 28.11 5.36 -75.96
CA PHE A 302 28.57 6.23 -74.89
C PHE A 302 28.43 5.56 -73.53
N ASP A 303 29.54 5.47 -72.79
CA ASP A 303 29.60 4.86 -71.46
C ASP A 303 30.06 5.85 -70.37
N GLY A 304 30.10 7.15 -70.68
CA GLY A 304 30.37 8.22 -69.72
C GLY A 304 31.85 8.41 -69.36
N THR A 305 32.76 7.61 -69.90
CA THR A 305 34.21 7.73 -69.60
C THR A 305 34.90 8.90 -70.30
N ALA A 306 34.31 9.48 -71.36
CA ALA A 306 34.82 10.62 -72.12
C ALA A 306 33.67 11.46 -72.73
N ASN A 307 33.94 12.67 -73.23
CA ASN A 307 32.96 13.52 -73.92
C ASN A 307 32.46 12.88 -75.23
N ILE A 308 31.18 13.11 -75.59
CA ILE A 308 30.56 12.60 -76.82
C ILE A 308 30.59 13.63 -77.96
N ASN A 309 30.98 13.20 -79.17
CA ASN A 309 30.93 14.01 -80.39
C ASN A 309 29.72 13.59 -81.25
N LEU A 310 28.89 14.56 -81.65
CA LEU A 310 27.65 14.33 -82.41
C LEU A 310 27.76 14.93 -83.83
N PRO A 311 27.66 14.12 -84.90
CA PRO A 311 27.81 14.61 -86.28
C PRO A 311 26.72 15.62 -86.64
N GLY A 312 27.09 16.79 -87.21
CA GLY A 312 26.16 17.83 -87.68
C GLY A 312 25.90 18.97 -86.67
N VAL A 313 26.47 18.85 -85.46
CA VAL A 313 26.39 19.89 -84.41
C VAL A 313 27.78 20.39 -84.04
N ASN A 314 28.67 19.51 -83.56
CA ASN A 314 30.01 19.87 -83.06
C ASN A 314 31.16 19.09 -83.74
N THR A 315 30.86 18.20 -84.67
CA THR A 315 31.80 17.63 -85.65
C THR A 315 31.09 17.57 -86.99
N ALA A 316 31.83 17.69 -88.10
CA ALA A 316 31.23 17.69 -89.43
C ALA A 316 30.34 16.45 -89.64
N GLY A 317 29.09 16.69 -89.99
CA GLY A 317 28.05 15.68 -90.22
C GLY A 317 26.86 16.32 -90.95
N ASN A 318 25.95 15.50 -91.46
CA ASN A 318 25.01 15.85 -92.53
C ASN A 318 23.62 16.39 -92.08
N GLN A 319 23.52 17.15 -90.98
CA GLN A 319 22.24 17.55 -90.36
C GLN A 319 21.97 19.08 -90.49
N SER A 320 20.70 19.53 -90.61
CA SER A 320 20.26 20.87 -91.14
C SER A 320 19.40 21.72 -90.16
N THR A 321 19.55 23.07 -90.12
CA THR A 321 18.76 24.03 -89.27
C THR A 321 18.49 25.43 -89.92
N THR A 322 17.23 25.80 -90.24
CA THR A 322 16.86 27.08 -90.96
C THR A 322 15.59 27.82 -90.43
N GLY A 323 15.55 29.17 -90.50
CA GLY A 323 14.35 30.08 -90.44
C GLY A 323 14.68 31.59 -90.23
N ASN A 324 13.94 32.65 -90.67
CA ASN A 324 12.76 32.84 -91.56
C ASN A 324 12.51 34.36 -91.91
N ALA A 325 11.69 34.66 -92.95
CA ALA A 325 10.89 35.91 -93.20
C ALA A 325 11.52 37.19 -93.84
N ALA A 326 10.90 37.79 -94.86
CA ALA A 326 10.99 37.46 -96.29
C ALA A 326 10.37 38.55 -97.21
N THR A 327 9.69 39.63 -96.75
CA THR A 327 8.90 40.51 -97.68
C THR A 327 8.60 41.99 -97.29
N ALA A 328 9.50 42.83 -96.75
CA ALA A 328 9.13 44.22 -96.34
C ALA A 328 9.81 45.35 -97.17
N THR A 329 9.06 46.24 -97.85
CA THR A 329 9.61 47.34 -98.69
C THR A 329 9.03 48.77 -98.54
N LYS A 330 7.97 49.04 -97.75
CA LYS A 330 7.58 50.42 -97.32
C LYS A 330 6.92 50.41 -95.94
N LEU A 331 6.98 51.54 -95.21
CA LEU A 331 6.33 51.72 -93.90
C LEU A 331 4.87 52.19 -94.07
N GLN A 332 3.92 51.51 -93.43
CA GLN A 332 2.49 51.80 -93.53
C GLN A 332 2.09 53.20 -92.99
N THR A 333 2.95 53.87 -92.22
CA THR A 333 2.78 55.26 -91.82
C THR A 333 4.14 55.94 -91.74
N ALA A 334 4.35 56.99 -92.54
CA ALA A 334 5.59 57.77 -92.56
C ALA A 334 5.97 58.27 -91.15
N ARG A 335 7.25 58.15 -90.79
CA ARG A 335 7.83 58.61 -89.53
C ARG A 335 8.79 59.76 -89.79
N THR A 336 8.85 60.72 -88.89
CA THR A 336 9.91 61.74 -88.91
C THR A 336 11.18 61.17 -88.28
N ILE A 337 12.31 61.28 -88.97
CA ILE A 337 13.66 60.95 -88.49
C ILE A 337 14.41 62.27 -88.31
N ASN A 338 14.77 62.60 -87.06
CA ASN A 338 15.47 63.83 -86.66
C ASN A 338 14.92 65.12 -87.29
N GLY A 339 13.58 65.22 -87.31
CA GLY A 339 12.82 66.37 -87.81
C GLY A 339 12.40 66.28 -89.28
N VAL A 340 12.88 65.29 -90.06
CA VAL A 340 12.60 65.15 -91.50
C VAL A 340 11.70 63.93 -91.77
N LYS A 341 10.64 64.06 -92.57
CA LYS A 341 9.62 63.00 -92.79
C LYS A 341 10.13 61.91 -93.76
N PHE A 342 9.99 60.62 -93.40
CA PHE A 342 10.47 59.45 -94.14
C PHE A 342 9.48 58.27 -94.09
N ASP A 343 9.23 57.61 -95.22
CA ASP A 343 8.31 56.46 -95.33
C ASP A 343 8.94 55.22 -96.01
N GLY A 344 10.26 55.26 -96.25
CA GLY A 344 11.00 54.17 -96.89
C GLY A 344 10.80 54.07 -98.40
N SER A 345 10.12 55.04 -99.03
CA SER A 345 9.93 55.01 -100.49
C SER A 345 11.10 55.60 -101.30
N ALA A 346 11.94 56.43 -100.67
CA ALA A 346 13.17 57.00 -101.21
C ALA A 346 14.12 57.38 -100.06
N ASP A 347 15.40 57.59 -100.36
CA ASP A 347 16.43 57.91 -99.36
C ASP A 347 16.20 59.26 -98.66
N ILE A 348 16.58 59.35 -97.39
CA ILE A 348 16.50 60.57 -96.56
C ILE A 348 17.88 61.23 -96.42
N THR A 349 17.96 62.56 -96.50
CA THR A 349 19.20 63.33 -96.31
C THR A 349 19.17 64.11 -94.99
N LEU A 350 20.21 63.97 -94.14
CA LEU A 350 20.37 64.63 -92.84
C LEU A 350 21.73 65.38 -92.77
N THR A 351 21.78 66.53 -92.12
CA THR A 351 23.03 67.33 -91.90
C THR A 351 23.65 67.04 -90.52
N PRO A 352 24.92 67.40 -90.26
CA PRO A 352 25.57 67.18 -88.95
C PRO A 352 24.79 67.81 -87.77
N ALA A 353 24.11 68.93 -87.98
CA ALA A 353 23.22 69.53 -86.97
C ALA A 353 21.97 68.67 -86.70
N ASN A 354 21.52 67.86 -87.67
CA ASN A 354 20.47 66.86 -87.46
C ASN A 354 20.97 65.62 -86.71
N LEU A 355 22.28 65.47 -86.44
CA LEU A 355 22.91 64.23 -85.97
C LEU A 355 23.71 64.33 -84.66
N ASP A 356 23.93 65.53 -84.11
CA ASP A 356 24.59 65.76 -82.82
C ASP A 356 26.00 65.10 -82.69
N VAL A 357 26.90 65.37 -83.65
CA VAL A 357 28.26 64.75 -83.74
C VAL A 357 29.40 65.76 -84.03
N TYR A 358 30.63 65.44 -83.57
CA TYR A 358 31.87 66.26 -83.61
C TYR A 358 32.75 66.07 -84.87
N SER A 359 33.73 66.96 -85.08
CA SER A 359 34.48 67.15 -86.35
C SER A 359 35.90 66.55 -86.38
N LYS A 360 36.49 66.45 -87.57
CA LYS A 360 37.74 65.75 -87.86
C LYS A 360 38.98 66.31 -87.13
N SER A 361 39.05 67.61 -86.83
CA SER A 361 40.23 68.21 -86.16
C SER A 361 40.32 67.84 -84.67
N GLU A 362 39.24 67.39 -84.05
CA GLU A 362 39.21 66.96 -82.64
C GLU A 362 39.81 65.55 -82.45
N ILE A 363 40.01 64.80 -83.53
CA ILE A 363 40.62 63.46 -83.52
C ILE A 363 42.15 63.51 -83.63
N ASP A 364 42.72 64.50 -84.32
CA ASP A 364 44.15 64.53 -84.64
C ASP A 364 45.05 64.99 -83.45
N ASN A 365 44.46 65.52 -82.36
CA ASN A 365 45.17 65.84 -81.10
C ASN A 365 45.26 64.66 -80.10
N LYS A 366 44.84 63.45 -80.50
CA LYS A 366 44.96 62.23 -79.68
C LYS A 366 46.14 61.38 -80.17
N LYS A 367 47.17 61.21 -79.31
CA LYS A 367 48.46 60.53 -79.58
C LYS A 367 48.29 59.16 -80.27
N GLY A 368 48.49 59.11 -81.58
CA GLY A 368 48.34 57.90 -82.41
C GLY A 368 49.65 57.12 -82.62
N MET A 369 49.60 56.08 -83.46
CA MET A 369 50.77 55.27 -83.84
C MET A 369 51.23 55.63 -85.26
N ARG A 370 52.51 55.91 -85.46
CA ARG A 370 53.13 56.11 -86.79
C ARG A 370 53.65 54.79 -87.36
N LYS A 371 53.39 54.55 -88.65
CA LYS A 371 53.86 53.36 -89.37
C LYS A 371 55.19 53.64 -90.07
N TYR A 372 56.17 52.77 -89.85
CA TYR A 372 57.45 52.72 -90.53
C TYR A 372 57.60 51.40 -91.29
N THR A 373 58.40 51.41 -92.35
CA THR A 373 58.83 50.20 -93.07
C THR A 373 60.29 50.37 -93.43
N PHE A 374 61.13 49.43 -92.98
CA PHE A 374 62.57 49.46 -93.22
C PHE A 374 63.00 48.22 -93.97
N SER A 375 63.79 48.39 -95.03
CA SER A 375 64.50 47.32 -95.73
C SER A 375 65.76 46.90 -94.96
N ALA A 376 66.37 45.77 -95.33
CA ALA A 376 67.59 45.28 -94.70
C ALA A 376 68.72 46.33 -94.85
N PRO A 377 69.55 46.55 -93.81
CA PRO A 377 70.75 47.37 -93.94
C PRO A 377 71.67 46.86 -95.07
N ALA A 378 72.34 47.77 -95.77
CA ALA A 378 73.36 47.40 -96.74
C ALA A 378 74.44 46.55 -96.07
N ASN A 379 74.83 45.44 -96.71
CA ASN A 379 75.78 44.44 -96.21
C ASN A 379 75.27 43.60 -95.01
N ALA A 380 73.97 43.57 -94.73
CA ALA A 380 73.43 42.64 -93.73
C ALA A 380 73.64 41.18 -94.16
N VAL A 381 74.11 40.34 -93.23
CA VAL A 381 74.46 38.95 -93.46
C VAL A 381 73.42 38.05 -92.80
N SER A 382 72.94 37.05 -93.55
CA SER A 382 72.04 36.01 -93.03
C SER A 382 72.67 35.30 -91.82
N GLY A 383 71.89 35.06 -90.78
CA GLY A 383 72.29 34.45 -89.52
C GLY A 383 72.78 35.44 -88.46
N LYS A 384 72.89 36.73 -88.80
CA LYS A 384 73.29 37.79 -87.87
C LYS A 384 72.10 38.65 -87.45
N TRP A 385 72.21 39.25 -86.27
CA TRP A 385 71.19 40.06 -85.63
C TRP A 385 71.56 41.54 -85.69
N TYR A 386 70.60 42.37 -86.08
CA TYR A 386 70.77 43.79 -86.32
C TYR A 386 69.88 44.59 -85.36
N PRO A 387 70.44 45.62 -84.70
CA PRO A 387 69.68 46.43 -83.76
C PRO A 387 68.66 47.31 -84.50
N ILE A 388 67.45 47.39 -83.96
CA ILE A 388 66.38 48.30 -84.37
C ILE A 388 66.10 49.18 -83.18
N VAL A 389 66.53 50.43 -83.29
CA VAL A 389 66.59 51.36 -82.17
C VAL A 389 65.31 52.18 -82.15
N PHE A 390 64.49 51.97 -81.13
CA PHE A 390 63.40 52.87 -80.80
C PHE A 390 63.95 53.92 -79.84
N ARG A 391 64.28 55.09 -80.40
CA ARG A 391 64.92 56.18 -79.68
C ARG A 391 63.89 57.25 -79.31
N ARG A 392 63.92 57.62 -78.03
CA ARG A 392 63.17 58.76 -77.48
C ARG A 392 63.85 60.09 -77.77
N SER A 393 63.05 61.15 -77.81
CA SER A 393 63.53 62.49 -78.13
C SER A 393 64.29 63.14 -76.96
N ARG A 394 63.97 62.76 -75.71
CA ARG A 394 64.61 63.23 -74.48
C ARG A 394 64.62 62.13 -73.40
N GLY A 395 65.65 62.16 -72.55
CA GLY A 395 65.84 61.24 -71.45
C GLY A 395 65.47 61.95 -70.15
N SER A 396 64.33 61.60 -69.57
CA SER A 396 63.89 61.80 -68.17
C SER A 396 62.37 61.53 -68.04
N THR A 397 61.75 61.93 -66.91
CA THR A 397 60.40 61.57 -66.42
C THR A 397 59.19 62.00 -67.27
N ASP A 398 59.38 62.79 -68.32
CA ASP A 398 58.25 63.39 -69.07
C ASP A 398 57.68 62.49 -70.18
N GLU A 399 58.41 61.43 -70.55
CA GLU A 399 57.94 60.43 -71.52
C GLU A 399 57.58 59.13 -70.80
N LEU A 400 56.32 58.70 -70.92
CA LEU A 400 55.81 57.42 -70.41
C LEU A 400 56.33 56.25 -71.27
N ALA A 401 56.16 55.00 -70.82
CA ALA A 401 56.47 53.84 -71.65
C ALA A 401 55.72 53.92 -72.98
N SER A 402 56.40 53.56 -74.05
CA SER A 402 55.88 53.84 -75.39
C SER A 402 55.33 52.58 -76.00
N ARG A 403 54.18 52.71 -76.65
CA ARG A 403 53.61 51.60 -77.41
C ARG A 403 54.43 51.38 -78.67
N VAL A 404 54.87 50.14 -78.86
CA VAL A 404 55.57 49.69 -80.05
C VAL A 404 54.95 48.39 -80.55
N VAL A 405 54.78 48.33 -81.86
CA VAL A 405 54.53 47.10 -82.60
C VAL A 405 55.64 46.97 -83.62
N ILE A 406 56.37 45.86 -83.59
CA ILE A 406 57.34 45.52 -84.63
C ILE A 406 56.94 44.16 -85.16
N THR A 407 56.78 44.07 -86.47
CA THR A 407 56.36 42.85 -87.16
C THR A 407 57.25 42.62 -88.37
N THR A 408 57.65 41.37 -88.57
CA THR A 408 58.43 40.97 -89.74
C THR A 408 57.52 40.65 -90.93
N GLY A 409 58.07 40.61 -92.14
CA GLY A 409 57.28 40.33 -93.33
C GLY A 409 56.49 39.02 -93.24
N SER A 410 55.27 39.03 -93.80
CA SER A 410 54.50 37.80 -94.01
C SER A 410 54.89 37.20 -95.37
N SER A 411 55.30 35.93 -95.36
CA SER A 411 55.69 35.15 -96.55
C SER A 411 54.94 33.82 -96.60
N VAL A 412 55.11 33.04 -97.68
CA VAL A 412 54.54 31.70 -97.80
C VAL A 412 55.07 30.75 -96.71
N GLY A 413 54.27 29.75 -96.33
CA GLY A 413 54.57 28.85 -95.21
C GLY A 413 55.93 28.15 -95.34
N GLY A 414 56.72 28.15 -94.25
CA GLY A 414 58.04 27.53 -94.18
C GLY A 414 59.23 28.49 -94.29
N TYR A 415 59.01 29.79 -94.50
CA TYR A 415 60.08 30.78 -94.43
C TYR A 415 60.51 31.03 -92.98
N ALA A 416 61.79 30.79 -92.68
CA ALA A 416 62.32 30.76 -91.32
C ALA A 416 62.24 32.08 -90.51
N MET A 417 61.74 33.18 -91.07
CA MET A 417 61.63 34.47 -90.36
C MET A 417 60.24 35.12 -90.50
N ASN A 418 59.23 34.30 -90.78
CA ASN A 418 57.88 34.73 -91.12
C ASN A 418 57.07 35.19 -89.89
N ASN A 419 56.36 36.32 -90.03
CA ASN A 419 55.28 36.76 -89.15
C ASN A 419 55.61 36.75 -87.65
N CYS A 420 56.78 37.28 -87.31
CA CYS A 420 57.25 37.44 -85.94
C CYS A 420 56.91 38.86 -85.48
N GLU A 421 56.07 38.98 -84.46
CA GLU A 421 55.56 40.26 -83.95
C GLU A 421 55.79 40.42 -82.45
N PHE A 422 56.24 41.60 -82.03
CA PHE A 422 56.06 42.08 -80.67
C PHE A 422 55.08 43.24 -80.68
N ASN A 423 54.04 43.17 -79.83
CA ASN A 423 53.06 44.23 -79.61
C ASN A 423 52.97 44.53 -78.12
N GLY A 424 53.54 45.65 -77.71
CA GLY A 424 53.68 45.95 -76.29
C GLY A 424 54.22 47.33 -76.01
N PHE A 425 54.65 47.50 -74.76
CA PHE A 425 55.26 48.71 -74.24
C PHE A 425 56.73 48.48 -73.97
N VAL A 426 57.56 49.46 -74.30
CA VAL A 426 58.99 49.46 -74.02
C VAL A 426 59.42 50.74 -73.31
N MET A 427 60.30 50.56 -72.32
CA MET A 427 60.87 51.64 -71.54
C MET A 427 62.35 51.36 -71.25
N PRO A 428 63.27 52.17 -71.81
CA PRO A 428 64.67 52.14 -71.42
C PRO A 428 64.88 52.97 -70.14
N GLY A 429 65.76 52.49 -69.27
CA GLY A 429 66.07 53.13 -67.99
C GLY A 429 67.52 53.56 -67.83
N GLY A 430 68.48 52.86 -68.44
CA GLY A 430 69.90 53.13 -68.20
C GLY A 430 70.25 53.13 -66.69
N TRP A 431 71.00 54.14 -66.24
CA TRP A 431 71.35 54.43 -64.84
C TRP A 431 70.26 55.16 -64.05
N SER A 432 69.09 55.44 -64.64
CA SER A 432 68.00 56.08 -63.90
C SER A 432 67.33 55.10 -62.94
N ASP A 433 66.80 55.65 -61.84
CA ASP A 433 66.01 54.91 -60.83
C ASP A 433 64.69 54.34 -61.41
N ARG A 434 64.30 54.75 -62.63
CA ARG A 434 63.09 54.30 -63.33
C ARG A 434 63.14 52.82 -63.72
N GLY A 435 64.34 52.29 -63.90
CA GLY A 435 64.56 50.93 -64.41
C GLY A 435 64.15 50.76 -65.87
N SER A 436 64.64 49.68 -66.49
CA SER A 436 64.21 49.28 -67.83
C SER A 436 63.11 48.22 -67.73
N TYR A 437 62.02 48.38 -68.50
CA TYR A 437 60.97 47.37 -68.57
C TYR A 437 60.35 47.25 -69.94
N ALA A 438 59.85 46.06 -70.23
CA ALA A 438 58.98 45.83 -71.38
C ALA A 438 57.91 44.81 -71.02
N ALA A 439 56.70 45.05 -71.54
CA ALA A 439 55.55 44.18 -71.34
C ALA A 439 54.68 44.17 -72.59
N GLY A 440 54.27 42.99 -73.05
CA GLY A 440 53.47 42.87 -74.25
C GLY A 440 53.30 41.45 -74.75
N PHE A 441 52.52 41.32 -75.80
CA PHE A 441 52.36 40.05 -76.50
C PHE A 441 53.46 39.90 -77.54
N PHE A 442 54.19 38.79 -77.45
CA PHE A 442 55.07 38.32 -78.50
C PHE A 442 54.40 37.17 -79.23
N SER A 443 54.36 37.24 -80.55
CA SER A 443 53.70 36.26 -81.41
C SER A 443 54.68 35.77 -82.46
N ILE A 444 54.84 34.45 -82.50
CA ILE A 444 55.52 33.70 -83.54
C ILE A 444 54.72 32.43 -83.81
N TYR A 445 54.84 31.87 -85.01
CA TYR A 445 54.24 30.58 -85.32
C TYR A 445 55.07 29.41 -84.75
N SER A 446 56.40 29.46 -84.89
CA SER A 446 57.34 28.47 -84.35
C SER A 446 58.58 29.14 -83.75
N THR A 447 59.23 28.49 -82.77
CA THR A 447 60.51 28.95 -82.21
C THR A 447 61.64 28.94 -83.23
N ALA A 448 61.55 28.11 -84.26
CA ALA A 448 62.47 28.13 -85.41
C ALA A 448 62.25 29.36 -86.33
N GLU A 449 61.13 30.07 -86.18
CA GLU A 449 60.78 31.28 -86.91
C GLU A 449 60.97 32.56 -86.10
N ARG A 450 61.70 32.46 -84.98
CA ARG A 450 62.02 33.62 -84.13
C ARG A 450 62.92 34.57 -84.90
N ALA A 451 62.32 35.60 -85.49
CA ALA A 451 63.01 36.64 -86.26
C ALA A 451 63.36 37.89 -85.45
N ILE A 452 62.80 38.00 -84.25
CA ILE A 452 63.13 39.01 -83.24
C ILE A 452 63.73 38.27 -82.06
N HIS A 453 64.99 38.53 -81.75
CA HIS A 453 65.76 37.81 -80.75
C HIS A 453 65.36 38.22 -79.33
N SER A 454 65.50 39.52 -79.05
CA SER A 454 65.35 40.11 -77.72
C SER A 454 65.12 41.61 -77.81
N ILE A 455 64.62 42.17 -76.72
CA ILE A 455 64.69 43.61 -76.43
C ILE A 455 65.85 43.81 -75.47
N ILE A 456 66.77 44.68 -75.84
CA ILE A 456 67.94 45.04 -75.05
C ILE A 456 67.89 46.54 -74.77
N SER A 457 68.36 46.92 -73.59
CA SER A 457 68.58 48.31 -73.21
C SER A 457 69.90 48.46 -72.44
N SER A 458 70.30 49.69 -72.19
CA SER A 458 71.51 50.02 -71.44
C SER A 458 71.40 49.67 -69.95
N VAL A 459 72.57 49.38 -69.34
CA VAL A 459 72.80 49.40 -67.87
C VAL A 459 73.64 50.61 -67.42
N LYS A 460 73.86 51.58 -68.31
CA LYS A 460 74.66 52.81 -68.11
C LYS A 460 73.85 54.04 -68.55
N ASP A 461 74.45 55.08 -69.08
CA ASP A 461 73.86 56.41 -69.34
C ASP A 461 72.96 56.52 -70.59
N ASP A 462 72.45 55.41 -71.16
CA ASP A 462 71.44 55.45 -72.24
C ASP A 462 70.05 55.06 -71.72
N ASP A 463 69.28 56.08 -71.36
CA ASP A 463 67.88 55.98 -70.96
C ASP A 463 66.90 56.29 -72.12
N LEU A 464 67.41 56.33 -73.36
CA LEU A 464 66.67 56.74 -74.56
C LEU A 464 66.26 55.59 -75.46
N CYS A 465 67.09 54.54 -75.52
CA CYS A 465 66.98 53.52 -76.56
C CYS A 465 66.44 52.20 -76.03
N SER A 466 65.30 51.76 -76.55
CA SER A 466 64.88 50.35 -76.50
C SER A 466 65.25 49.70 -77.82
N VAL A 467 66.11 48.68 -77.78
CA VAL A 467 66.71 48.11 -78.99
C VAL A 467 66.20 46.69 -79.20
N PHE A 468 65.51 46.49 -80.32
CA PHE A 468 65.09 45.16 -80.75
C PHE A 468 66.16 44.57 -81.65
N TYR A 469 66.58 43.34 -81.40
CA TYR A 469 67.48 42.65 -82.30
C TYR A 469 66.72 41.79 -83.29
N VAL A 470 66.89 42.08 -84.58
CA VAL A 470 66.15 41.45 -85.68
C VAL A 470 67.11 40.79 -86.65
N GLU A 471 66.75 39.60 -87.13
CA GLU A 471 67.58 38.83 -88.06
C GLU A 471 67.57 39.43 -89.48
N ALA A 472 68.70 39.40 -90.20
CA ALA A 472 68.83 40.03 -91.52
C ALA A 472 67.76 39.66 -92.55
N ARG A 473 67.35 38.39 -92.61
CA ARG A 473 66.36 37.85 -93.55
C ARG A 473 64.94 38.25 -93.20
N ALA A 474 64.70 38.77 -91.99
CA ALA A 474 63.38 39.19 -91.54
C ALA A 474 62.92 40.52 -92.15
N PHE A 475 63.85 41.27 -92.76
CA PHE A 475 63.54 42.51 -93.43
C PHE A 475 62.90 42.26 -94.81
N PRO A 476 61.96 43.13 -95.25
CA PRO A 476 61.58 44.38 -94.62
C PRO A 476 60.70 44.19 -93.38
N ILE A 477 61.01 44.96 -92.33
CA ILE A 477 60.19 45.00 -91.11
C ILE A 477 59.21 46.16 -91.16
N LYS A 478 58.05 45.96 -90.55
CA LYS A 478 57.02 46.99 -90.38
C LYS A 478 56.90 47.31 -88.91
N ILE A 479 56.86 48.60 -88.61
CA ILE A 479 56.82 49.07 -87.24
C ILE A 479 55.67 50.04 -87.10
N PHE A 480 54.86 49.89 -86.06
CA PHE A 480 54.03 50.97 -85.55
C PHE A 480 54.66 51.44 -84.25
N ALA A 481 55.14 52.68 -84.22
CA ALA A 481 55.67 53.28 -83.01
C ALA A 481 54.77 54.45 -82.61
N GLU A 482 54.53 54.61 -81.32
CA GLU A 482 53.82 55.77 -80.79
C GLU A 482 54.44 57.09 -81.31
N GLU A 483 53.58 58.03 -81.67
CA GLU A 483 53.99 59.36 -82.12
C GLU A 483 54.87 60.06 -81.08
N GLY A 484 56.12 60.35 -81.45
CA GLY A 484 57.17 60.86 -80.55
C GLY A 484 58.42 59.98 -80.52
N LEU A 485 58.31 58.69 -80.91
CA LEU A 485 59.45 57.81 -81.09
C LEU A 485 60.08 57.98 -82.48
N ASN A 486 61.41 58.09 -82.50
CA ASN A 486 62.20 57.97 -83.72
C ASN A 486 62.74 56.54 -83.85
N VAL A 487 62.48 55.89 -84.99
CA VAL A 487 62.91 54.52 -85.24
C VAL A 487 64.12 54.54 -86.16
N ILE A 488 65.23 53.98 -85.70
CA ILE A 488 66.52 54.03 -86.38
C ILE A 488 67.00 52.60 -86.63
N VAL A 489 67.34 52.30 -87.89
CA VAL A 489 68.04 51.05 -88.27
C VAL A 489 69.48 51.42 -88.66
N PRO A 490 70.46 51.27 -87.76
CA PRO A 490 71.84 51.66 -88.00
C PRO A 490 72.54 50.72 -89.01
N THR A 491 73.62 51.21 -89.61
CA THR A 491 74.46 50.48 -90.59
C THR A 491 75.84 50.10 -90.04
N ALA A 492 76.09 50.37 -88.75
CA ALA A 492 77.29 50.04 -87.99
C ALA A 492 76.93 49.93 -86.49
N ASP A 493 77.90 49.59 -85.63
CA ASP A 493 77.69 49.55 -84.18
C ASP A 493 77.08 50.87 -83.69
N TYR A 494 76.00 50.79 -82.92
CA TYR A 494 75.24 51.97 -82.48
C TYR A 494 75.60 52.30 -81.04
N ALA A 495 76.43 53.33 -80.86
CA ALA A 495 76.86 53.80 -79.55
C ALA A 495 76.00 54.97 -79.06
N VAL A 496 75.54 54.89 -77.81
CA VAL A 496 74.84 55.95 -77.09
C VAL A 496 75.40 56.01 -75.68
N GLY A 497 76.01 57.15 -75.33
CA GLY A 497 76.77 57.27 -74.09
C GLY A 497 77.88 56.21 -74.04
N GLN A 498 77.92 55.45 -72.95
CA GLN A 498 78.85 54.34 -72.72
C GLN A 498 78.34 53.00 -73.24
N THR A 499 77.14 52.94 -73.83
CA THR A 499 76.53 51.71 -74.32
C THR A 499 76.76 51.55 -75.80
N THR A 500 77.22 50.39 -76.24
CA THR A 500 77.32 50.07 -77.67
C THR A 500 76.47 48.86 -77.97
N TYR A 501 75.47 49.05 -78.82
CA TYR A 501 74.66 47.97 -79.39
C TYR A 501 75.35 47.45 -80.65
N LYS A 502 75.82 46.21 -80.59
CA LYS A 502 76.58 45.57 -81.67
C LYS A 502 75.74 45.44 -82.94
N TRP A 503 76.34 45.75 -84.09
CA TRP A 503 75.74 45.58 -85.41
C TRP A 503 76.19 44.27 -86.05
N GLY A 504 75.24 43.48 -86.57
CA GLY A 504 75.52 42.17 -87.14
C GLY A 504 76.03 41.15 -86.10
N ALA A 505 75.45 41.16 -84.91
CA ALA A 505 75.84 40.30 -83.79
C ALA A 505 75.46 38.83 -84.04
N THR A 506 76.24 37.89 -83.51
CA THR A 506 75.84 36.47 -83.38
C THR A 506 75.03 36.28 -82.10
N ASP A 507 75.52 36.86 -81.01
CA ASP A 507 74.82 36.97 -79.74
C ASP A 507 74.71 38.46 -79.34
N PRO A 508 73.52 39.06 -79.50
CA PRO A 508 73.29 40.47 -79.25
C PRO A 508 73.73 40.98 -77.88
N LEU A 509 73.65 40.17 -76.82
CA LEU A 509 73.98 40.64 -75.47
C LEU A 509 75.48 40.58 -75.21
N SER A 510 76.12 39.44 -75.48
CA SER A 510 77.54 39.25 -75.12
C SER A 510 78.50 40.04 -76.01
N GLU A 511 78.10 40.37 -77.24
CA GLU A 511 78.89 41.21 -78.15
C GLU A 511 78.62 42.71 -78.00
N SER A 512 77.55 43.10 -77.30
CA SER A 512 77.26 44.49 -76.94
C SER A 512 77.93 44.86 -75.62
N THR A 513 78.36 46.12 -75.47
CA THR A 513 78.94 46.61 -74.22
C THR A 513 77.91 47.41 -73.42
N ASN A 514 77.91 47.21 -72.09
CA ASN A 514 77.06 47.95 -71.16
C ASN A 514 75.55 47.82 -71.43
N ALA A 515 75.11 46.67 -71.93
CA ALA A 515 73.73 46.37 -72.25
C ALA A 515 73.16 45.19 -71.42
N GLN A 516 71.84 45.10 -71.33
CA GLN A 516 71.09 44.01 -70.69
C GLN A 516 69.90 43.57 -71.52
N ILE A 517 69.53 42.29 -71.45
CA ILE A 517 68.26 41.83 -72.02
C ILE A 517 67.11 42.20 -71.08
N ILE A 518 66.08 42.87 -71.63
CA ILE A 518 64.83 43.20 -70.94
C ILE A 518 63.76 42.14 -71.20
N LEU A 519 63.65 41.67 -72.44
CA LEU A 519 62.84 40.51 -72.80
C LEU A 519 63.63 39.60 -73.75
N ASP A 520 63.70 38.32 -73.40
CA ASP A 520 64.27 37.25 -74.23
C ASP A 520 63.13 36.42 -74.83
N PHE A 521 63.00 36.45 -76.15
CA PHE A 521 61.88 35.80 -76.83
C PHE A 521 62.13 34.30 -77.14
N LYS A 522 63.14 33.67 -76.52
CA LYS A 522 63.43 32.24 -76.74
C LYS A 522 62.28 31.29 -76.37
N ASN A 523 61.41 31.68 -75.44
CA ASN A 523 60.34 30.83 -74.92
C ASN A 523 59.06 30.77 -75.79
N GLY A 524 59.09 31.36 -76.99
CA GLY A 524 57.98 31.28 -77.95
C GLY A 524 56.93 32.37 -77.78
N ARG A 525 55.70 32.13 -78.23
CA ARG A 525 54.62 33.13 -78.17
C ARG A 525 54.02 33.26 -76.78
N GLY A 526 53.53 34.44 -76.41
CA GLY A 526 52.81 34.66 -75.16
C GLY A 526 52.87 36.10 -74.68
N TYR A 527 52.34 36.34 -73.48
CA TYR A 527 52.53 37.60 -72.78
C TYR A 527 53.87 37.57 -72.06
N TYR A 528 54.77 38.46 -72.48
CA TYR A 528 56.07 38.69 -71.87
C TYR A 528 55.99 39.92 -70.98
N CYS A 529 56.55 39.83 -69.79
CA CYS A 529 56.71 40.95 -68.87
C CYS A 529 58.05 40.77 -68.17
N SER A 530 58.87 41.83 -68.13
CA SER A 530 60.17 41.79 -67.46
C SER A 530 60.07 41.82 -65.93
N HIS A 531 58.85 41.90 -65.36
CA HIS A 531 58.58 41.95 -63.92
C HIS A 531 57.57 40.85 -63.48
N PRO A 532 57.66 40.32 -62.24
CA PRO A 532 56.71 39.33 -61.71
C PRO A 532 55.27 39.86 -61.63
N PHE A 533 54.28 38.98 -61.81
CA PHE A 533 52.89 39.28 -61.46
C PHE A 533 52.76 39.36 -59.92
N ILE A 534 52.39 40.52 -59.37
CA ILE A 534 52.41 40.80 -57.91
C ILE A 534 51.20 40.20 -57.15
N SER A 535 50.44 39.28 -57.75
CA SER A 535 49.47 38.51 -56.96
C SER A 535 49.13 37.16 -57.59
N SER A 536 49.08 36.15 -56.73
CA SER A 536 48.28 34.94 -56.94
C SER A 536 46.84 35.34 -57.28
N LEU A 537 46.39 35.14 -58.52
CA LEU A 537 44.95 35.10 -58.79
C LEU A 537 44.39 33.80 -58.21
N SER A 538 44.13 33.83 -56.89
CA SER A 538 43.41 32.80 -56.15
C SER A 538 42.08 33.36 -55.65
N GLY A 539 40.98 32.84 -56.22
CA GLY A 539 39.66 32.73 -55.58
C GLY A 539 38.91 34.00 -55.19
N ASN A 540 37.78 34.26 -55.86
CA ASN A 540 36.73 35.19 -55.42
C ASN A 540 36.20 34.80 -54.02
N ALA A 541 36.78 35.36 -52.95
CA ALA A 541 36.25 35.21 -51.60
C ALA A 541 35.12 36.22 -51.29
N ALA A 542 35.13 37.40 -51.91
CA ALA A 542 34.20 38.48 -51.58
C ALA A 542 32.79 38.33 -52.21
N THR A 543 32.60 37.44 -53.19
CA THR A 543 31.32 37.25 -53.92
C THR A 543 30.76 35.83 -53.80
N ALA A 544 31.33 35.00 -52.93
CA ALA A 544 30.88 33.63 -52.76
C ALA A 544 29.51 33.58 -52.04
N THR A 545 28.43 33.51 -52.82
CA THR A 545 27.06 33.28 -52.35
C THR A 545 26.73 31.80 -52.12
N LYS A 546 27.65 30.90 -52.47
CA LYS A 546 27.57 29.46 -52.22
C LYS A 546 28.95 28.80 -52.15
N LEU A 547 29.03 27.68 -51.44
CA LEU A 547 30.17 26.77 -51.41
C LEU A 547 30.39 26.16 -52.80
N GLN A 548 31.63 26.17 -53.30
CA GLN A 548 32.00 25.56 -54.59
C GLN A 548 31.67 24.06 -54.64
N THR A 549 31.64 23.40 -53.50
CA THR A 549 31.17 22.02 -53.35
C THR A 549 30.26 21.94 -52.13
N ALA A 550 28.97 21.68 -52.36
CA ALA A 550 27.99 21.49 -51.31
C ALA A 550 28.44 20.39 -50.32
N ARG A 551 28.13 20.58 -49.04
CA ARG A 551 28.39 19.59 -47.97
C ARG A 551 27.07 18.97 -47.54
N THR A 552 27.08 17.71 -47.18
CA THR A 552 25.86 17.02 -46.73
C THR A 552 25.68 17.21 -45.22
N ILE A 553 24.56 17.79 -44.80
CA ILE A 553 24.19 17.96 -43.38
C ILE A 553 22.86 17.23 -43.18
N GLY A 554 22.83 16.21 -42.32
CA GLY A 554 21.64 15.38 -42.10
C GLY A 554 21.09 14.73 -43.38
N GLY A 555 21.96 14.37 -44.33
CA GLY A 555 21.56 13.78 -45.62
C GLY A 555 21.11 14.79 -46.69
N VAL A 556 21.07 16.09 -46.39
CA VAL A 556 20.70 17.16 -47.35
C VAL A 556 21.95 17.94 -47.78
N ALA A 557 22.10 18.14 -49.08
CA ALA A 557 23.17 18.96 -49.64
C ALA A 557 22.95 20.44 -49.30
N PHE A 558 23.96 21.06 -48.69
CA PHE A 558 23.97 22.45 -48.27
C PHE A 558 25.18 23.16 -48.85
N ASP A 559 24.93 24.22 -49.59
CA ASP A 559 25.95 25.08 -50.18
C ASP A 559 25.91 26.51 -49.62
N GLY A 560 25.09 26.80 -48.62
CA GLY A 560 25.01 28.13 -48.00
C GLY A 560 24.20 29.17 -48.78
N SER A 561 23.59 28.80 -49.91
CA SER A 561 22.78 29.73 -50.72
C SER A 561 21.39 30.04 -50.14
N ALA A 562 20.90 29.25 -49.18
CA ALA A 562 19.62 29.43 -48.48
C ALA A 562 19.63 28.79 -47.09
N ASN A 563 18.61 29.07 -46.25
CA ASN A 563 18.38 28.34 -45.00
C ASN A 563 18.17 26.85 -45.27
N ILE A 564 18.71 25.99 -44.40
CA ILE A 564 18.63 24.54 -44.56
C ILE A 564 17.36 23.97 -43.92
N ASN A 565 16.60 23.20 -44.70
CA ASN A 565 15.48 22.40 -44.23
C ASN A 565 15.91 20.93 -44.11
N LEU A 566 15.98 20.44 -42.89
CA LEU A 566 16.34 19.07 -42.54
C LEU A 566 15.07 18.20 -42.43
N PRO A 567 14.97 17.11 -43.21
CA PRO A 567 13.85 16.19 -43.19
C PRO A 567 13.64 15.63 -41.78
N GLY A 568 12.44 15.78 -41.20
CA GLY A 568 12.13 15.33 -39.83
C GLY A 568 12.39 16.35 -38.72
N VAL A 569 12.96 17.52 -39.02
CA VAL A 569 13.19 18.61 -38.06
C VAL A 569 12.30 19.81 -38.34
N ASN A 570 12.42 20.41 -39.54
CA ASN A 570 11.68 21.62 -39.94
C ASN A 570 10.95 21.46 -41.30
N THR A 571 10.99 20.29 -41.92
CA THR A 571 10.13 19.90 -43.06
C THR A 571 9.82 18.40 -42.97
N ALA A 572 8.61 17.99 -43.37
CA ALA A 572 8.21 16.59 -43.35
C ALA A 572 9.18 15.72 -44.16
N GLY A 573 9.70 14.65 -43.56
CA GLY A 573 10.79 13.84 -44.08
C GLY A 573 10.73 12.39 -43.60
N ASN A 574 11.52 11.50 -44.21
CA ASN A 574 11.57 10.07 -43.87
C ASN A 574 12.54 9.73 -42.72
N GLN A 575 13.12 10.74 -42.06
CA GLN A 575 13.93 10.57 -40.86
C GLN A 575 13.00 10.26 -39.68
N ASN A 576 13.35 9.26 -38.87
CA ASN A 576 12.53 8.84 -37.75
C ASN A 576 12.64 9.80 -36.55
N THR A 577 11.87 10.88 -36.57
CA THR A 577 11.63 11.79 -35.42
C THR A 577 10.23 11.56 -34.81
N THR A 578 9.73 10.32 -34.89
CA THR A 578 8.31 9.96 -34.63
C THR A 578 7.85 9.99 -33.17
N GLY A 579 8.56 10.70 -32.29
CA GLY A 579 8.08 11.01 -30.95
C GLY A 579 7.24 12.28 -30.97
N ASN A 580 5.92 12.17 -30.71
CA ASN A 580 5.04 13.31 -30.48
C ASN A 580 5.27 14.01 -29.13
N ALA A 581 6.47 13.93 -28.54
CA ALA A 581 6.74 14.29 -27.15
C ALA A 581 6.32 15.72 -26.77
N ALA A 582 6.44 16.69 -27.69
CA ALA A 582 6.06 18.07 -27.44
C ALA A 582 4.54 18.36 -27.57
N THR A 583 3.75 17.44 -28.16
CA THR A 583 2.31 17.63 -28.45
C THR A 583 1.42 16.47 -28.00
N ALA A 584 1.98 15.43 -27.39
CA ALA A 584 1.25 14.24 -26.96
C ALA A 584 0.34 14.53 -25.77
N THR A 585 -0.95 14.70 -26.04
CA THR A 585 -2.01 14.74 -25.03
C THR A 585 -2.69 13.38 -24.81
N LYS A 586 -2.40 12.39 -25.68
CA LYS A 586 -2.92 11.01 -25.64
C LYS A 586 -1.89 9.97 -26.14
N LEU A 587 -1.99 8.74 -25.66
CA LEU A 587 -1.33 7.54 -26.17
C LEU A 587 -1.93 7.14 -27.52
N GLN A 588 -1.08 6.84 -28.52
CA GLN A 588 -1.50 6.44 -29.86
C GLN A 588 -2.38 5.17 -29.86
N THR A 589 -2.06 4.22 -28.97
CA THR A 589 -2.91 3.06 -28.67
C THR A 589 -3.16 3.05 -27.18
N ALA A 590 -4.39 3.40 -26.79
CA ALA A 590 -4.80 3.37 -25.39
C ALA A 590 -4.62 1.97 -24.81
N ARG A 591 -4.04 1.90 -23.61
CA ARG A 591 -3.68 0.64 -22.95
C ARG A 591 -4.74 0.31 -21.91
N ASN A 592 -5.12 -0.96 -21.79
CA ASN A 592 -6.01 -1.38 -20.72
C ASN A 592 -5.21 -1.44 -19.41
N ILE A 593 -5.59 -0.61 -18.43
CA ILE A 593 -5.12 -0.69 -17.05
C ILE A 593 -6.29 -1.29 -16.26
N ASN A 594 -6.13 -2.54 -15.77
CA ASN A 594 -7.19 -3.30 -15.10
C ASN A 594 -8.53 -3.35 -15.87
N GLY A 595 -8.46 -3.52 -17.19
CA GLY A 595 -9.65 -3.60 -18.06
C GLY A 595 -10.24 -2.25 -18.49
N VAL A 596 -9.74 -1.12 -17.97
CA VAL A 596 -10.16 0.22 -18.37
C VAL A 596 -9.14 0.80 -19.36
N LYS A 597 -9.62 1.24 -20.51
CA LYS A 597 -8.79 1.78 -21.60
C LYS A 597 -8.28 3.18 -21.23
N PHE A 598 -6.97 3.31 -21.01
CA PHE A 598 -6.29 4.55 -20.66
C PHE A 598 -5.51 5.09 -21.84
N ASP A 599 -5.77 6.35 -22.20
CA ASP A 599 -5.03 7.06 -23.24
C ASP A 599 -4.28 8.28 -22.70
N GLY A 600 -4.35 8.62 -21.41
CA GLY A 600 -3.63 9.78 -20.86
C GLY A 600 -4.30 11.15 -21.07
N SER A 601 -5.50 11.22 -21.65
CA SER A 601 -6.22 12.51 -21.80
C SER A 601 -6.89 13.04 -20.53
N GLY A 602 -6.87 12.29 -19.45
CA GLY A 602 -7.40 12.66 -18.14
C GLY A 602 -7.15 11.56 -17.11
N ASP A 603 -7.54 11.81 -15.86
CA ASP A 603 -7.40 10.84 -14.78
C ASP A 603 -8.24 9.58 -15.06
N ILE A 604 -7.71 8.42 -14.71
CA ILE A 604 -8.39 7.14 -14.83
C ILE A 604 -8.94 6.69 -13.48
N ASN A 605 -10.24 6.41 -13.44
CA ASN A 605 -10.87 5.80 -12.28
C ASN A 605 -10.93 4.27 -12.46
N ILE A 606 -10.16 3.55 -11.65
CA ILE A 606 -10.18 2.08 -11.66
C ILE A 606 -11.10 1.63 -10.53
N ASN A 607 -12.34 1.29 -10.87
CA ASN A 607 -13.28 0.73 -9.92
C ASN A 607 -12.77 -0.64 -9.44
N THR A 608 -12.30 -0.71 -8.20
CA THR A 608 -11.77 -1.94 -7.59
C THR A 608 -12.82 -3.03 -7.39
N LEU A 609 -14.11 -2.66 -7.42
CA LEU A 609 -15.27 -3.54 -7.45
C LEU A 609 -16.22 -3.10 -8.57
N VAL A 610 -16.42 -3.94 -9.57
CA VAL A 610 -17.36 -3.73 -10.68
C VAL A 610 -18.54 -4.68 -10.56
N SER A 611 -19.76 -4.18 -10.79
CA SER A 611 -20.97 -5.01 -10.83
C SER A 611 -20.83 -6.06 -11.94
N ARG A 612 -21.10 -7.33 -11.63
CA ARG A 612 -21.21 -8.40 -12.63
C ARG A 612 -22.64 -8.55 -13.16
N GLY A 613 -23.50 -7.55 -12.90
CA GLY A 613 -24.89 -7.55 -13.30
C GLY A 613 -25.75 -8.49 -12.45
N ARG A 614 -26.93 -8.80 -12.99
CA ARG A 614 -27.96 -9.60 -12.31
C ARG A 614 -27.57 -11.08 -12.30
N VAL A 615 -27.61 -11.70 -11.12
CA VAL A 615 -27.38 -13.15 -10.94
C VAL A 615 -28.45 -13.76 -10.04
N THR A 616 -28.57 -15.09 -10.05
CA THR A 616 -29.48 -15.83 -9.17
C THR A 616 -28.76 -16.28 -7.91
N ALA A 617 -29.46 -16.30 -6.76
CA ALA A 617 -28.87 -16.76 -5.52
C ALA A 617 -28.35 -18.20 -5.65
N LEU A 618 -27.07 -18.39 -5.31
CA LEU A 618 -26.46 -19.72 -5.24
C LEU A 618 -27.23 -20.60 -4.24
N SER A 619 -27.36 -21.89 -4.56
CA SER A 619 -28.13 -22.86 -3.77
C SER A 619 -27.39 -24.20 -3.68
N GLY A 620 -27.77 -25.05 -2.72
CA GLY A 620 -27.13 -26.34 -2.52
C GLY A 620 -25.63 -26.17 -2.25
N SER A 621 -24.79 -26.96 -2.93
CA SER A 621 -23.32 -26.93 -2.82
C SER A 621 -22.62 -26.11 -3.92
N THR A 622 -23.36 -25.42 -4.78
CA THR A 622 -22.79 -24.62 -5.89
C THR A 622 -21.96 -23.45 -5.38
N GLN A 623 -20.75 -23.30 -5.90
CA GLN A 623 -19.80 -22.25 -5.53
C GLN A 623 -19.81 -21.07 -6.49
N GLY A 624 -19.49 -19.88 -5.97
CA GLY A 624 -19.19 -18.71 -6.78
C GLY A 624 -17.76 -18.72 -7.33
N THR A 625 -17.43 -17.69 -8.10
CA THR A 625 -16.06 -17.52 -8.61
C THR A 625 -15.18 -16.93 -7.50
N ALA A 626 -13.91 -17.36 -7.43
CA ALA A 626 -12.97 -16.85 -6.44
C ALA A 626 -12.76 -15.32 -6.55
N GLY A 627 -12.55 -14.66 -5.40
CA GLY A 627 -12.35 -13.22 -5.27
C GLY A 627 -13.48 -12.50 -4.52
N ILE A 628 -13.45 -11.16 -4.57
CA ILE A 628 -14.52 -10.30 -4.09
C ILE A 628 -15.32 -9.83 -5.31
N GLN A 629 -16.61 -10.10 -5.33
CA GLN A 629 -17.47 -9.87 -6.49
C GLN A 629 -18.73 -9.11 -6.08
N MET A 630 -19.16 -8.16 -6.90
CA MET A 630 -20.39 -7.41 -6.67
C MET A 630 -21.45 -7.82 -7.69
N TYR A 631 -22.65 -8.09 -7.21
CA TYR A 631 -23.80 -8.51 -8.01
C TYR A 631 -25.01 -7.62 -7.78
N GLU A 632 -25.90 -7.59 -8.75
CA GLU A 632 -27.26 -7.05 -8.59
C GLU A 632 -28.22 -8.18 -8.21
N ALA A 633 -28.81 -8.10 -7.01
CA ALA A 633 -29.95 -8.92 -6.65
C ALA A 633 -31.21 -8.29 -7.27
N TYR A 634 -31.79 -8.96 -8.26
CA TYR A 634 -33.00 -8.49 -8.93
C TYR A 634 -33.96 -9.68 -9.14
N SER A 635 -34.78 -9.93 -8.13
CA SER A 635 -35.88 -10.91 -8.08
C SER A 635 -35.52 -12.34 -8.50
N THR A 636 -34.45 -12.89 -7.94
CA THR A 636 -33.95 -14.24 -8.24
C THR A 636 -33.54 -14.97 -6.96
N SER A 637 -34.53 -15.44 -6.20
CA SER A 637 -34.35 -16.30 -5.01
C SER A 637 -33.53 -15.69 -3.86
N TYR A 638 -33.20 -14.40 -3.93
CA TYR A 638 -32.64 -13.62 -2.83
C TYR A 638 -33.73 -13.19 -1.84
N PRO A 639 -33.40 -12.95 -0.55
CA PRO A 639 -34.37 -12.53 0.48
C PRO A 639 -35.14 -11.25 0.18
N THR A 640 -34.63 -10.39 -0.71
CA THR A 640 -35.32 -9.17 -1.17
C THR A 640 -35.41 -9.14 -2.68
N THR A 641 -36.44 -8.44 -3.18
CA THR A 641 -36.67 -8.27 -4.61
C THR A 641 -35.54 -7.48 -5.29
N TYR A 642 -34.95 -6.52 -4.60
CA TYR A 642 -33.89 -5.66 -5.13
C TYR A 642 -32.75 -5.49 -4.11
N GLY A 643 -31.51 -5.41 -4.57
CA GLY A 643 -30.35 -5.18 -3.71
C GLY A 643 -29.01 -5.33 -4.42
N ASN A 644 -27.93 -5.13 -3.67
CA ASN A 644 -26.55 -5.45 -4.07
C ASN A 644 -26.02 -6.59 -3.22
N VAL A 645 -25.35 -7.57 -3.84
CA VAL A 645 -24.69 -8.67 -3.12
C VAL A 645 -23.19 -8.53 -3.26
N LEU A 646 -22.49 -8.61 -2.14
CA LEU A 646 -21.04 -8.79 -2.09
C LEU A 646 -20.74 -10.26 -1.82
N HIS A 647 -20.17 -10.95 -2.80
CA HIS A 647 -19.74 -12.34 -2.71
C HIS A 647 -18.23 -12.40 -2.46
N MET A 648 -17.82 -13.22 -1.50
CA MET A 648 -16.42 -13.31 -1.06
C MET A 648 -15.99 -14.78 -0.98
N LYS A 649 -15.01 -15.15 -1.82
CA LYS A 649 -14.44 -16.50 -1.87
C LYS A 649 -12.91 -16.47 -1.97
N GLY A 650 -12.24 -17.27 -1.16
CA GLY A 650 -10.78 -17.45 -1.23
C GLY A 650 -10.34 -18.17 -2.50
N ALA A 651 -9.11 -17.94 -2.97
CA ALA A 651 -8.61 -18.56 -4.21
C ALA A 651 -8.48 -20.10 -4.11
N SER A 652 -8.13 -20.61 -2.92
CA SER A 652 -7.81 -22.03 -2.70
C SER A 652 -8.81 -22.76 -1.81
N ALA A 653 -9.47 -22.04 -0.90
CA ALA A 653 -10.43 -22.61 0.05
C ALA A 653 -11.82 -22.77 -0.59
N ALA A 654 -12.54 -23.83 -0.23
CA ALA A 654 -13.91 -24.06 -0.69
C ALA A 654 -14.92 -23.12 -0.01
N GLY A 655 -14.56 -22.53 1.12
CA GLY A 655 -15.43 -21.66 1.93
C GLY A 655 -15.66 -20.29 1.29
N GLU A 656 -16.88 -19.79 1.45
CA GLU A 656 -17.35 -18.54 0.83
C GLU A 656 -18.52 -17.94 1.61
N GLY A 657 -18.73 -16.63 1.43
CA GLY A 657 -19.77 -15.88 2.12
C GLY A 657 -20.40 -14.81 1.24
N GLU A 658 -21.64 -14.44 1.57
CA GLU A 658 -22.37 -13.37 0.89
C GLU A 658 -22.98 -12.39 1.89
N LEU A 659 -22.88 -11.11 1.56
CA LEU A 659 -23.58 -10.00 2.20
C LEU A 659 -24.51 -9.35 1.18
N LEU A 660 -25.82 -9.39 1.42
CA LEU A 660 -26.84 -8.72 0.61
C LEU A 660 -27.30 -7.45 1.32
N ILE A 661 -27.27 -6.32 0.62
CA ILE A 661 -27.88 -5.07 1.05
C ILE A 661 -29.09 -4.83 0.15
N GLY A 662 -30.29 -5.00 0.69
CA GLY A 662 -31.53 -4.80 -0.04
C GLY A 662 -31.78 -3.32 -0.35
N TRP A 663 -32.46 -3.05 -1.46
CA TRP A 663 -33.02 -1.72 -1.72
C TRP A 663 -34.47 -1.70 -1.24
N SER A 664 -34.85 -0.64 -0.53
CA SER A 664 -36.26 -0.42 -0.25
C SER A 664 -36.94 0.10 -1.53
N GLY A 665 -38.11 -0.43 -1.87
CA GLY A 665 -38.90 0.05 -3.01
C GLY A 665 -39.49 1.45 -2.83
N THR A 666 -39.20 2.12 -1.72
CA THR A 666 -39.72 3.44 -1.33
C THR A 666 -38.55 4.32 -0.94
N SER A 667 -38.36 5.46 -1.63
CA SER A 667 -37.25 6.37 -1.36
C SER A 667 -37.17 6.78 0.12
N GLY A 668 -36.00 6.57 0.74
CA GLY A 668 -35.73 6.89 2.14
C GLY A 668 -36.18 5.84 3.16
N ALA A 669 -36.82 4.74 2.74
CA ALA A 669 -37.16 3.64 3.64
C ALA A 669 -35.93 2.78 3.98
N HIS A 670 -35.97 2.16 5.16
CA HIS A 670 -34.88 1.35 5.70
C HIS A 670 -34.52 0.15 4.79
N ALA A 671 -33.22 -0.06 4.55
CA ALA A 671 -32.69 -1.12 3.72
C ALA A 671 -32.33 -2.36 4.58
N PRO A 672 -32.94 -3.52 4.34
CA PRO A 672 -32.59 -4.73 5.09
C PRO A 672 -31.24 -5.29 4.62
N VAL A 673 -30.46 -5.83 5.55
CA VAL A 673 -29.15 -6.43 5.27
C VAL A 673 -29.20 -7.91 5.63
N PHE A 674 -28.70 -8.80 4.76
CA PHE A 674 -28.67 -10.23 5.00
C PHE A 674 -27.26 -10.79 4.83
N ILE A 675 -26.93 -11.81 5.62
CA ILE A 675 -25.68 -12.55 5.52
C ILE A 675 -25.95 -14.04 5.39
N ARG A 676 -25.06 -14.74 4.69
CA ARG A 676 -24.97 -16.19 4.70
C ARG A 676 -23.55 -16.65 4.41
N SER A 677 -23.27 -17.90 4.74
CA SER A 677 -21.99 -18.54 4.46
C SER A 677 -22.15 -19.99 4.02
N ARG A 678 -21.09 -20.51 3.42
CA ARG A 678 -20.90 -21.91 3.08
C ARG A 678 -19.53 -22.36 3.60
N ARG A 679 -19.49 -23.53 4.24
CA ARG A 679 -18.28 -24.07 4.90
C ARG A 679 -17.19 -24.40 3.88
N ASP A 680 -15.94 -24.42 4.32
CA ASP A 680 -14.76 -24.87 3.57
C ASP A 680 -14.71 -26.39 3.33
N THR A 681 -15.73 -26.93 2.66
CA THR A 681 -15.72 -28.26 2.04
C THR A 681 -16.49 -28.19 0.72
N THR A 682 -16.17 -29.03 -0.26
CA THR A 682 -16.78 -28.97 -1.61
C THR A 682 -18.25 -29.42 -1.65
N ASP A 683 -18.70 -30.17 -0.66
CA ASP A 683 -20.05 -30.71 -0.52
C ASP A 683 -20.97 -29.90 0.41
N ALA A 684 -20.44 -28.92 1.15
CA ALA A 684 -21.23 -28.12 2.08
C ALA A 684 -22.37 -27.37 1.37
N ALA A 685 -23.56 -27.38 1.95
CA ALA A 685 -24.66 -26.56 1.49
C ALA A 685 -24.53 -25.11 1.98
N TRP A 686 -25.10 -24.16 1.24
CA TRP A 686 -25.30 -22.80 1.74
C TRP A 686 -26.19 -22.79 2.98
N SER A 687 -25.79 -22.03 4.00
CA SER A 687 -26.70 -21.69 5.10
C SER A 687 -27.91 -20.89 4.60
N ALA A 688 -29.01 -20.97 5.33
CA ALA A 688 -30.15 -20.08 5.11
C ALA A 688 -29.72 -18.61 5.31
N TRP A 689 -30.38 -17.69 4.62
CA TRP A 689 -30.14 -16.27 4.79
C TRP A 689 -30.56 -15.80 6.18
N ALA A 690 -29.65 -15.08 6.86
CA ALA A 690 -29.92 -14.45 8.14
C ALA A 690 -29.95 -12.93 7.98
N GLN A 691 -31.03 -12.27 8.42
CA GLN A 691 -31.12 -10.81 8.40
C GLN A 691 -30.33 -10.21 9.58
N VAL A 692 -29.54 -9.18 9.30
CA VAL A 692 -28.90 -8.32 10.30
C VAL A 692 -29.91 -7.24 10.69
N TYR A 693 -30.37 -7.27 11.94
CA TYR A 693 -31.30 -6.28 12.48
C TYR A 693 -30.55 -5.08 13.06
N THR A 694 -31.01 -3.89 12.71
CA THR A 694 -30.59 -2.59 13.26
C THR A 694 -31.69 -2.04 14.19
N SER A 695 -31.40 -0.94 14.88
CA SER A 695 -32.40 -0.23 15.70
C SER A 695 -33.61 0.31 14.92
N ARG A 696 -33.53 0.36 13.58
CA ARG A 696 -34.63 0.75 12.69
C ARG A 696 -35.39 -0.44 12.11
N ASP A 697 -34.83 -1.64 12.16
CA ASP A 697 -35.55 -2.84 11.75
C ASP A 697 -36.60 -3.19 12.81
N SER A 698 -37.82 -3.47 12.35
CA SER A 698 -38.83 -4.09 13.19
C SER A 698 -38.46 -5.57 13.33
N ILE A 699 -37.79 -5.95 14.42
CA ILE A 699 -37.51 -7.36 14.69
C ILE A 699 -38.87 -8.07 14.83
N PRO A 700 -39.19 -9.10 14.03
CA PRO A 700 -40.38 -9.91 14.27
C PRO A 700 -40.29 -10.50 15.69
N GLY A 701 -41.03 -9.89 16.62
CA GLY A 701 -41.08 -10.28 18.03
C GLY A 701 -40.27 -9.44 19.02
N VAL A 702 -39.62 -8.32 18.63
CA VAL A 702 -38.88 -7.49 19.60
C VAL A 702 -38.97 -5.99 19.29
N ASN A 703 -39.58 -5.22 20.19
CA ASN A 703 -39.56 -3.76 20.19
C ASN A 703 -38.66 -3.21 21.31
N ALA A 704 -38.02 -2.08 20.97
CA ALA A 704 -37.17 -1.18 21.75
C ALA A 704 -36.83 -1.54 23.22
N THR A 705 -35.52 -1.71 23.43
CA THR A 705 -34.74 -1.80 24.68
C THR A 705 -34.81 -3.13 25.46
N GLY A 706 -33.97 -4.08 25.03
CA GLY A 706 -33.32 -5.05 25.93
C GLY A 706 -34.01 -6.40 26.14
N ASN A 707 -33.63 -7.38 25.33
CA ASN A 707 -33.59 -8.84 25.58
C ASN A 707 -34.67 -9.50 26.46
N GLN A 708 -35.97 -9.34 26.18
CA GLN A 708 -37.01 -10.27 26.64
C GLN A 708 -38.12 -10.42 25.59
N ASN A 709 -38.63 -11.64 25.41
CA ASN A 709 -39.74 -11.97 24.51
C ASN A 709 -41.05 -11.30 24.99
N THR A 710 -41.47 -10.24 24.30
CA THR A 710 -42.68 -9.45 24.59
C THR A 710 -43.73 -9.57 23.49
N THR A 711 -44.14 -10.79 23.16
CA THR A 711 -45.28 -11.03 22.24
C THR A 711 -46.65 -10.61 22.80
N GLY A 712 -46.70 -9.65 23.73
CA GLY A 712 -47.93 -9.09 24.30
C GLY A 712 -47.82 -7.59 24.59
N ASN A 713 -48.98 -6.98 24.81
CA ASN A 713 -49.29 -5.55 24.95
C ASN A 713 -48.62 -4.84 26.16
N ALA A 714 -47.58 -5.42 26.77
CA ALA A 714 -47.08 -5.12 28.11
C ALA A 714 -46.82 -3.63 28.42
N ALA A 715 -46.26 -2.85 27.49
CA ALA A 715 -45.95 -1.44 27.73
C ALA A 715 -47.18 -0.51 27.72
N THR A 716 -48.33 -0.97 27.22
CA THR A 716 -49.59 -0.21 27.16
C THR A 716 -50.79 -1.00 27.72
N ALA A 717 -50.55 -2.20 28.26
CA ALA A 717 -51.57 -3.09 28.76
C ALA A 717 -52.16 -2.53 30.05
N THR A 718 -53.29 -1.86 29.92
CA THR A 718 -54.20 -1.62 31.05
C THR A 718 -54.96 -2.89 31.45
N LYS A 719 -54.89 -3.98 30.65
CA LYS A 719 -55.43 -5.29 30.99
C LYS A 719 -54.73 -6.47 30.30
N LEU A 720 -54.77 -7.65 30.91
CA LEU A 720 -54.31 -8.94 30.38
C LEU A 720 -55.22 -9.38 29.24
N GLN A 721 -54.64 -9.84 28.13
CA GLN A 721 -55.38 -10.26 26.94
C GLN A 721 -56.34 -11.44 27.20
N THR A 722 -56.03 -12.28 28.19
CA THR A 722 -56.94 -13.31 28.70
C THR A 722 -56.87 -13.26 30.22
N ALA A 723 -57.96 -12.83 30.86
CA ALA A 723 -58.06 -12.72 32.30
C ALA A 723 -57.65 -14.04 32.98
N ARG A 724 -56.74 -13.96 33.94
CA ARG A 724 -56.24 -15.11 34.71
C ARG A 724 -57.05 -15.23 35.99
N LYS A 725 -57.40 -16.44 36.41
CA LYS A 725 -58.12 -16.62 37.68
C LYS A 725 -57.13 -16.61 38.85
N ILE A 726 -57.21 -15.61 39.72
CA ILE A 726 -56.54 -15.61 41.02
C ILE A 726 -57.59 -16.02 42.04
N ALA A 727 -57.39 -17.17 42.72
CA ALA A 727 -58.34 -17.67 43.72
C ALA A 727 -59.78 -17.84 43.14
N GLY A 728 -59.88 -18.23 41.87
CA GLY A 728 -61.14 -18.39 41.14
C GLY A 728 -61.71 -17.10 40.53
N VAL A 729 -61.20 -15.92 40.89
CA VAL A 729 -61.66 -14.61 40.38
C VAL A 729 -60.84 -14.19 39.17
N ALA A 730 -61.50 -13.84 38.06
CA ALA A 730 -60.84 -13.36 36.86
C ALA A 730 -60.17 -12.00 37.12
N PHE A 731 -58.85 -11.96 36.92
CA PHE A 731 -58.01 -10.79 37.01
C PHE A 731 -57.41 -10.50 35.64
N ASP A 732 -57.63 -9.31 35.15
CA ASP A 732 -56.93 -8.80 33.98
C ASP A 732 -56.04 -7.59 34.30
N GLY A 733 -56.01 -7.06 35.52
CA GLY A 733 -55.15 -5.93 35.86
C GLY A 733 -55.67 -4.56 35.43
N SER A 734 -56.92 -4.46 34.95
CA SER A 734 -57.59 -3.17 34.70
C SER A 734 -58.08 -2.42 35.94
N ALA A 735 -58.16 -3.11 37.08
CA ALA A 735 -58.49 -2.54 38.38
C ALA A 735 -57.88 -3.42 39.48
N ASP A 736 -57.85 -2.89 40.71
CA ASP A 736 -57.46 -3.68 41.88
C ASP A 736 -58.37 -4.90 42.05
N ILE A 737 -57.78 -6.03 42.41
CA ILE A 737 -58.51 -7.28 42.63
C ILE A 737 -59.02 -7.39 44.07
N THR A 738 -60.32 -7.59 44.23
CA THR A 738 -60.93 -7.90 45.53
C THR A 738 -61.13 -9.41 45.64
N LEU A 739 -60.47 -10.04 46.60
CA LEU A 739 -60.61 -11.47 46.91
C LEU A 739 -61.44 -11.64 48.18
N THR A 740 -62.45 -12.48 48.13
CA THR A 740 -63.28 -12.84 49.30
C THR A 740 -62.72 -14.08 49.99
N ALA A 741 -63.14 -14.36 51.23
CA ALA A 741 -62.64 -15.55 51.95
C ALA A 741 -62.96 -16.86 51.20
N ALA A 742 -64.12 -16.93 50.54
CA ALA A 742 -64.51 -18.04 49.67
C ALA A 742 -63.53 -18.27 48.50
N ASN A 743 -62.94 -17.21 47.93
CA ASN A 743 -61.96 -17.33 46.86
C ASN A 743 -60.69 -18.06 47.33
N LEU A 744 -60.32 -17.86 48.60
CA LEU A 744 -59.09 -18.36 49.19
C LEU A 744 -59.26 -19.66 49.99
N ASN A 745 -60.44 -20.30 49.93
CA ASN A 745 -60.82 -21.39 50.85
C ASN A 745 -60.62 -21.02 52.33
N ALA A 746 -60.88 -19.75 52.67
CA ALA A 746 -60.80 -19.21 54.01
C ALA A 746 -62.20 -18.85 54.53
N TYR A 747 -62.36 -18.73 55.85
CA TYR A 747 -63.60 -18.23 56.46
C TYR A 747 -63.49 -16.71 56.71
N THR A 748 -64.52 -15.94 56.34
CA THR A 748 -64.62 -14.54 56.73
C THR A 748 -64.75 -14.41 58.25
N LYS A 749 -64.41 -13.25 58.81
CA LYS A 749 -64.55 -13.01 60.26
C LYS A 749 -65.99 -13.24 60.75
N THR A 750 -66.98 -12.91 59.91
CA THR A 750 -68.41 -13.19 60.15
C THR A 750 -68.74 -14.67 60.04
N GLU A 751 -68.16 -15.40 59.07
CA GLU A 751 -68.33 -16.86 58.96
C GLU A 751 -67.65 -17.60 60.10
N VAL A 752 -66.47 -17.19 60.56
CA VAL A 752 -65.83 -17.74 61.77
C VAL A 752 -66.70 -17.45 63.00
N THR A 753 -67.25 -16.23 63.09
CA THR A 753 -68.17 -15.86 64.18
C THR A 753 -69.48 -16.65 64.10
N ASN A 754 -70.01 -16.91 62.90
CA ASN A 754 -71.19 -17.73 62.67
C ASN A 754 -70.89 -19.22 62.84
N LEU A 755 -69.69 -19.71 62.51
CA LEU A 755 -69.25 -21.09 62.75
C LEU A 755 -69.11 -21.32 64.25
N LEU A 756 -68.43 -20.42 64.98
CA LEU A 756 -68.39 -20.40 66.44
C LEU A 756 -69.81 -20.33 67.01
N SER A 757 -70.67 -19.49 66.45
CA SER A 757 -72.08 -19.39 66.87
C SER A 757 -72.91 -20.62 66.49
N SER A 758 -72.52 -21.39 65.47
CA SER A 758 -73.16 -22.64 65.03
C SER A 758 -72.67 -23.86 65.79
N TYR A 759 -71.42 -23.85 66.27
CA TYR A 759 -70.92 -24.77 67.31
C TYR A 759 -71.67 -24.56 68.63
N VAL A 760 -72.17 -23.35 68.89
CA VAL A 760 -73.05 -23.01 70.02
C VAL A 760 -74.54 -23.27 69.70
N LYS A 761 -74.92 -23.53 68.43
CA LYS A 761 -76.30 -23.79 67.98
C LYS A 761 -76.51 -25.13 67.29
N SER A 762 -75.69 -26.16 67.56
CA SER A 762 -76.08 -27.53 67.19
C SER A 762 -77.15 -28.00 68.18
N SER A 763 -78.35 -28.24 67.65
CA SER A 763 -79.59 -28.56 68.35
C SER A 763 -79.62 -29.98 68.96
N ALA A 764 -78.47 -30.49 69.42
CA ALA A 764 -78.34 -31.85 69.97
C ALA A 764 -77.82 -31.88 71.42
N LEU A 765 -77.69 -30.74 72.10
CA LEU A 765 -77.39 -30.69 73.53
C LEU A 765 -78.45 -29.85 74.25
N PRO A 766 -79.10 -30.36 75.32
CA PRO A 766 -80.12 -29.61 76.04
C PRO A 766 -79.48 -28.34 76.61
N SER A 767 -79.98 -27.17 76.18
CA SER A 767 -79.48 -25.86 76.59
C SER A 767 -79.39 -25.74 78.11
N MET A 768 -78.16 -25.70 78.64
CA MET A 768 -77.87 -25.49 80.06
C MET A 768 -77.73 -23.99 80.29
N THR A 769 -78.83 -23.29 80.58
CA THR A 769 -78.79 -21.86 80.93
C THR A 769 -78.33 -21.71 82.37
N VAL A 770 -77.02 -21.52 82.58
CA VAL A 770 -76.44 -21.25 83.91
C VAL A 770 -76.75 -19.80 84.32
N ARG A 771 -77.39 -19.61 85.48
CA ARG A 771 -77.37 -18.31 86.18
C ARG A 771 -76.40 -18.40 87.34
N THR A 772 -75.63 -17.33 87.53
CA THR A 772 -74.79 -17.09 88.72
C THR A 772 -75.48 -16.06 89.60
N SER A 773 -75.63 -16.36 90.88
CA SER A 773 -76.16 -15.43 91.88
C SER A 773 -75.47 -15.67 93.22
N SER A 774 -75.09 -14.61 93.92
CA SER A 774 -74.61 -14.71 95.29
C SER A 774 -75.79 -15.02 96.22
N ILE A 775 -75.61 -15.97 97.13
CA ILE A 775 -76.56 -16.21 98.23
C ILE A 775 -76.03 -15.50 99.47
N SER A 776 -76.66 -14.40 99.85
CA SER A 776 -76.37 -13.68 101.09
C SER A 776 -77.64 -13.53 101.94
N GLY A 777 -77.51 -13.70 103.27
CA GLY A 777 -78.60 -13.48 104.22
C GLY A 777 -79.08 -14.72 104.99
N GLY A 778 -78.17 -15.57 105.45
CA GLY A 778 -78.51 -16.67 106.35
C GLY A 778 -78.14 -16.36 107.78
N ASP A 779 -79.13 -16.25 108.67
CA ASP A 779 -78.91 -16.33 110.12
C ASP A 779 -78.07 -17.58 110.46
N MET A 780 -77.18 -17.48 111.46
CA MET A 780 -76.37 -18.61 111.92
C MET A 780 -77.26 -19.81 112.27
N GLY A 781 -77.23 -20.86 111.45
CA GLY A 781 -77.88 -22.14 111.72
C GLY A 781 -79.27 -22.36 111.11
N MET A 782 -79.43 -22.13 109.81
CA MET A 782 -80.68 -22.43 109.10
C MET A 782 -80.92 -23.94 108.93
N SER A 783 -82.17 -24.38 108.89
CA SER A 783 -82.52 -25.77 108.57
C SER A 783 -82.43 -26.03 107.05
N LEU A 784 -82.32 -27.30 106.66
CA LEU A 784 -82.30 -27.72 105.25
C LEU A 784 -83.54 -27.23 104.47
N SER A 785 -84.72 -27.19 105.09
CA SER A 785 -85.96 -26.70 104.46
C SER A 785 -85.94 -25.20 104.20
N THR A 786 -85.35 -24.41 105.10
CA THR A 786 -85.16 -22.96 104.94
C THR A 786 -84.15 -22.67 103.81
N PHE A 787 -83.06 -23.41 103.75
CA PHE A 787 -82.06 -23.29 102.68
C PHE A 787 -82.66 -23.57 101.29
N ILE A 788 -83.45 -24.64 101.14
CA ILE A 788 -84.14 -24.98 99.88
C ILE A 788 -85.14 -23.89 99.48
N SER A 789 -85.80 -23.26 100.45
CA SER A 789 -86.73 -22.15 100.18
C SER A 789 -85.99 -20.90 99.68
N HIS A 790 -84.80 -20.63 100.21
CA HIS A 790 -83.93 -19.54 99.74
C HIS A 790 -83.40 -19.79 98.32
N LEU A 791 -83.09 -21.04 97.97
CA LEU A 791 -82.76 -21.42 96.60
C LEU A 791 -83.95 -21.23 95.64
N LYS A 792 -85.18 -21.52 96.10
CA LYS A 792 -86.40 -21.27 95.32
C LYS A 792 -86.64 -19.77 95.07
N SER A 793 -86.46 -18.91 96.06
CA SER A 793 -86.63 -17.45 95.89
C SER A 793 -85.60 -16.83 94.96
N ASN A 794 -84.36 -17.35 94.95
CA ASN A 794 -83.31 -16.97 93.99
C ASN A 794 -83.50 -17.61 92.59
N GLY A 795 -84.60 -18.32 92.38
CA GLY A 795 -84.98 -18.89 91.09
C GLY A 795 -84.20 -20.14 90.70
N ALA A 796 -83.47 -20.78 91.62
CA ALA A 796 -82.57 -21.89 91.32
C ALA A 796 -83.28 -23.10 90.68
N PHE A 797 -84.52 -23.38 91.09
CA PHE A 797 -85.32 -24.50 90.57
C PHE A 797 -86.08 -24.17 89.27
N SER A 798 -86.09 -22.90 88.85
CA SER A 798 -86.79 -22.45 87.63
C SER A 798 -85.95 -22.57 86.35
N LYS A 799 -84.73 -23.11 86.47
CA LYS A 799 -83.75 -23.29 85.38
C LYS A 799 -83.27 -24.72 85.32
N ARG A 800 -82.88 -25.20 84.13
CA ARG A 800 -82.32 -26.55 83.95
C ARG A 800 -81.03 -26.75 84.75
N TYR A 801 -80.25 -25.67 84.91
CA TYR A 801 -79.08 -25.67 85.76
C TYR A 801 -78.86 -24.29 86.36
N TRP A 802 -78.51 -24.23 87.63
CA TRP A 802 -78.27 -22.99 88.35
C TRP A 802 -77.07 -23.16 89.27
N ILE A 803 -76.20 -22.14 89.32
CA ILE A 803 -75.04 -22.13 90.21
C ILE A 803 -75.14 -20.89 91.09
N GLY A 804 -75.07 -21.11 92.39
CA GLY A 804 -74.91 -20.08 93.40
C GLY A 804 -73.53 -20.18 94.02
N PHE A 805 -73.03 -19.04 94.45
CA PHE A 805 -71.84 -18.98 95.29
C PHE A 805 -72.27 -18.46 96.66
N GLY A 806 -71.79 -19.11 97.71
CA GLY A 806 -71.82 -18.54 99.04
C GLY A 806 -70.93 -17.31 99.10
N ASP A 807 -71.38 -16.30 99.84
CA ASP A 807 -70.63 -15.05 99.99
C ASP A 807 -69.25 -15.28 100.65
N ALA A 808 -68.27 -14.47 100.26
CA ALA A 808 -66.85 -14.62 100.63
C ALA A 808 -66.44 -13.72 101.81
N MET A 809 -67.34 -12.88 102.33
CA MET A 809 -67.04 -11.94 103.41
C MET A 809 -67.77 -12.35 104.69
N GLY A 810 -66.99 -12.59 105.76
CA GLY A 810 -67.44 -13.12 107.04
C GLY A 810 -68.61 -12.37 107.69
N PHE A 811 -69.31 -13.06 108.60
CA PHE A 811 -70.45 -12.68 109.45
C PHE A 811 -71.87 -13.09 109.01
N ASN A 812 -72.17 -13.34 107.72
CA ASN A 812 -73.54 -13.70 107.28
C ASN A 812 -73.66 -14.95 106.38
N ALA A 813 -72.58 -15.73 106.25
CA ALA A 813 -72.59 -16.98 105.51
C ALA A 813 -73.04 -18.13 106.42
N GLY A 814 -74.32 -18.12 106.83
CA GLY A 814 -74.88 -19.09 107.78
C GLY A 814 -74.62 -20.55 107.42
N SER A 815 -74.59 -21.43 108.43
CA SER A 815 -74.50 -22.88 108.25
C SER A 815 -75.88 -23.52 108.04
N ILE A 816 -75.92 -24.64 107.31
CA ILE A 816 -77.09 -25.53 107.30
C ILE A 816 -76.92 -26.53 108.45
N ASN A 817 -77.78 -26.43 109.45
CA ASN A 817 -77.73 -27.28 110.64
C ASN A 817 -78.63 -28.52 110.51
N ASN A 818 -78.27 -29.58 111.24
CA ASN A 818 -79.01 -30.85 111.33
C ASN A 818 -79.18 -31.58 109.98
N ILE A 819 -78.14 -31.54 109.14
CA ILE A 819 -78.06 -32.46 108.00
C ILE A 819 -77.80 -33.87 108.53
N THR A 820 -78.75 -34.79 108.31
CA THR A 820 -78.68 -36.16 108.80
C THR A 820 -77.42 -36.88 108.32
N GLY A 821 -76.55 -37.23 109.28
CA GLY A 821 -75.29 -37.94 109.05
C GLY A 821 -74.11 -37.11 108.52
N PHE A 822 -74.15 -35.77 108.57
CA PHE A 822 -72.96 -34.91 108.32
C PHE A 822 -72.81 -33.71 109.28
N GLY A 823 -73.79 -33.40 110.13
CA GLY A 823 -73.67 -32.27 111.08
C GLY A 823 -73.98 -30.92 110.43
N ALA A 824 -73.37 -29.84 110.93
CA ALA A 824 -73.51 -28.50 110.36
C ALA A 824 -72.64 -28.36 109.10
N VAL A 825 -73.17 -27.72 108.04
CA VAL A 825 -72.45 -27.52 106.76
C VAL A 825 -72.32 -26.02 106.49
N GLU A 826 -71.10 -25.55 106.30
CA GLU A 826 -70.79 -24.13 106.10
C GLU A 826 -71.02 -23.70 104.65
N LEU A 827 -71.66 -22.55 104.44
CA LEU A 827 -71.96 -22.03 103.11
C LEU A 827 -70.97 -20.97 102.63
N ALA A 828 -70.09 -20.44 103.49
CA ALA A 828 -69.09 -19.46 103.12
C ALA A 828 -68.20 -20.00 101.98
N GLU A 829 -68.05 -19.22 100.91
CA GLU A 829 -67.27 -19.58 99.72
C GLU A 829 -67.65 -20.93 99.07
N SER A 830 -68.83 -21.47 99.40
CA SER A 830 -69.31 -22.73 98.84
C SER A 830 -69.87 -22.55 97.43
N ILE A 831 -69.76 -23.58 96.61
CA ILE A 831 -70.42 -23.64 95.30
C ILE A 831 -71.69 -24.48 95.47
N ILE A 832 -72.84 -23.89 95.15
CA ILE A 832 -74.15 -24.52 95.26
C ILE A 832 -74.73 -24.67 93.87
N GLU A 833 -74.91 -25.91 93.43
CA GLU A 833 -75.38 -26.23 92.10
C GLU A 833 -76.75 -26.89 92.19
N VAL A 834 -77.72 -26.40 91.44
CA VAL A 834 -79.06 -26.98 91.34
C VAL A 834 -79.30 -27.43 89.91
N PHE A 835 -79.49 -28.73 89.73
CA PHE A 835 -79.83 -29.37 88.47
C PHE A 835 -81.33 -29.69 88.47
N ASN A 836 -82.06 -29.17 87.51
CA ASN A 836 -83.46 -29.50 87.29
C ASN A 836 -83.54 -30.50 86.13
N LEU A 837 -83.98 -31.71 86.43
CA LEU A 837 -84.09 -32.77 85.45
C LEU A 837 -85.46 -32.71 84.74
N PRO A 838 -85.53 -33.09 83.45
CA PRO A 838 -86.76 -32.97 82.65
C PRO A 838 -87.99 -33.70 83.22
N ASN A 839 -87.81 -34.62 84.15
CA ASN A 839 -88.84 -35.43 84.79
C ASN A 839 -89.45 -34.79 86.07
N GLY A 840 -89.04 -33.57 86.42
CA GLY A 840 -89.51 -32.86 87.62
C GLY A 840 -88.69 -33.14 88.90
N ASP A 841 -87.63 -33.94 88.78
CA ASP A 841 -86.68 -34.18 89.86
C ASP A 841 -85.63 -33.06 89.94
N TYR A 842 -85.10 -32.83 91.14
CA TYR A 842 -84.06 -31.83 91.37
C TYR A 842 -82.86 -32.45 92.06
N THR A 843 -81.66 -32.07 91.65
CA THR A 843 -80.43 -32.39 92.39
C THR A 843 -79.82 -31.09 92.89
N ILE A 844 -79.54 -30.99 94.18
CA ILE A 844 -78.69 -29.94 94.74
C ILE A 844 -77.34 -30.57 95.05
N ARG A 845 -76.27 -30.02 94.50
CA ARG A 845 -74.91 -30.34 94.89
C ARG A 845 -74.31 -29.13 95.59
N LEU A 846 -73.79 -29.33 96.79
CA LEU A 846 -73.02 -28.32 97.51
C LEU A 846 -71.56 -28.78 97.55
N THR A 847 -70.66 -27.92 97.14
CA THR A 847 -69.22 -28.08 97.31
C THR A 847 -68.76 -27.05 98.32
N THR A 848 -68.34 -27.50 99.49
CA THR A 848 -67.90 -26.61 100.57
C THR A 848 -66.48 -26.14 100.34
N SER A 849 -66.14 -24.97 100.91
CA SER A 849 -64.79 -24.43 100.82
C SER A 849 -63.78 -25.27 101.61
N HIS A 850 -62.50 -24.92 101.49
CA HIS A 850 -61.41 -25.58 102.21
C HIS A 850 -61.22 -25.05 103.64
N LYS A 851 -62.01 -24.05 104.07
CA LYS A 851 -61.86 -23.32 105.34
C LYS A 851 -63.17 -23.37 106.14
N ALA A 852 -63.11 -23.73 107.42
CA ALA A 852 -64.26 -23.81 108.33
C ALA A 852 -64.12 -22.71 109.39
N ASP A 853 -64.68 -21.54 109.13
CA ASP A 853 -64.63 -20.45 110.10
C ASP A 853 -65.72 -20.62 111.19
N TYR A 854 -66.73 -21.46 110.96
CA TYR A 854 -67.88 -21.63 111.86
C TYR A 854 -68.17 -23.09 112.25
N GLY A 855 -67.19 -23.99 112.10
CA GLY A 855 -67.26 -25.38 112.59
C GLY A 855 -68.07 -26.34 111.72
N GLY A 856 -68.34 -26.00 110.46
CA GLY A 856 -69.01 -26.88 109.49
C GLY A 856 -68.06 -27.79 108.70
N VAL A 857 -68.62 -28.73 107.92
CA VAL A 857 -67.82 -29.68 107.11
C VAL A 857 -67.19 -28.99 105.88
N THR A 858 -65.86 -29.00 105.79
CA THR A 858 -65.06 -28.45 104.66
C THR A 858 -64.58 -29.53 103.70
N ASN A 859 -64.11 -29.12 102.52
CA ASN A 859 -63.60 -30.00 101.46
C ASN A 859 -64.57 -31.14 101.11
N ALA A 860 -65.87 -30.89 101.21
CA ALA A 860 -66.89 -31.90 101.01
C ALA A 860 -67.77 -31.55 99.82
N ILE A 861 -68.19 -32.59 99.09
CA ILE A 861 -69.25 -32.50 98.10
C ILE A 861 -70.46 -33.23 98.67
N LEU A 862 -71.55 -32.51 98.90
CA LEU A 862 -72.82 -33.05 99.36
C LEU A 862 -73.83 -33.03 98.22
N VAL A 863 -74.47 -34.18 97.96
CA VAL A 863 -75.48 -34.30 96.90
C VAL A 863 -76.83 -34.70 97.48
N TYR A 864 -77.81 -33.82 97.31
CA TYR A 864 -79.22 -34.04 97.62
C TYR A 864 -80.01 -34.21 96.35
N HIS A 865 -80.94 -35.15 96.35
CA HIS A 865 -81.79 -35.40 95.20
C HIS A 865 -83.26 -35.47 95.64
N TYR A 866 -84.07 -34.57 95.11
CA TYR A 866 -85.51 -34.56 95.25
C TYR A 866 -86.15 -35.39 94.14
N ARG A 867 -87.00 -36.34 94.52
CA ARG A 867 -87.77 -37.15 93.58
C ARG A 867 -89.24 -36.76 93.61
N SER A 868 -89.74 -36.29 92.48
CA SER A 868 -91.13 -35.89 92.27
C SER A 868 -92.07 -37.10 92.21
N ASN A 869 -91.66 -38.20 91.55
CA ASN A 869 -92.60 -39.23 91.06
C ASN A 869 -92.27 -40.69 91.48
N ARG A 870 -91.54 -40.95 92.59
CA ARG A 870 -91.22 -42.31 93.06
C ARG A 870 -91.43 -42.46 94.57
N SER A 871 -92.07 -43.56 95.01
CA SER A 871 -92.53 -43.74 96.40
C SER A 871 -91.39 -43.93 97.42
N PRO A 872 -91.41 -43.22 98.57
CA PRO A 872 -92.37 -42.18 98.93
C PRO A 872 -92.11 -40.88 98.13
N SER A 873 -93.14 -40.39 97.43
CA SER A 873 -93.05 -39.21 96.56
C SER A 873 -93.01 -37.92 97.39
N GLY A 874 -92.19 -36.96 96.95
CA GLY A 874 -92.15 -35.63 97.57
C GLY A 874 -91.13 -35.46 98.71
N GLN A 875 -90.10 -36.30 98.76
CA GLN A 875 -89.03 -36.21 99.77
C GLN A 875 -87.66 -35.93 99.17
N TRP A 876 -86.83 -35.21 99.93
CA TRP A 876 -85.41 -35.02 99.64
C TRP A 876 -84.64 -36.25 100.11
N LEU A 877 -84.04 -36.97 99.18
CA LEU A 877 -83.24 -38.16 99.44
C LEU A 877 -81.75 -37.80 99.35
N LYS A 878 -80.99 -38.14 100.39
CA LYS A 878 -79.52 -38.02 100.42
C LYS A 878 -78.91 -39.12 99.56
N PHE A 879 -78.07 -38.77 98.59
CA PHE A 879 -77.53 -39.76 97.64
C PHE A 879 -76.04 -40.09 97.86
N ALA A 880 -75.20 -39.13 98.23
CA ALA A 880 -73.82 -39.37 98.63
C ALA A 880 -73.22 -38.07 99.18
N GLY A 881 -72.28 -38.20 100.12
CA GLY A 881 -71.34 -37.13 100.45
C GLY A 881 -69.96 -37.73 100.65
N THR A 882 -68.95 -37.12 100.03
CA THR A 882 -67.54 -37.48 100.25
C THR A 882 -66.92 -36.30 100.98
N VAL A 883 -66.45 -36.54 102.21
CA VAL A 883 -65.58 -35.60 102.92
C VAL A 883 -64.17 -35.87 102.40
N GLY A 884 -63.55 -34.88 101.76
CA GLY A 884 -62.14 -34.96 101.41
C GLY A 884 -61.35 -35.24 102.68
N ALA A 885 -60.57 -36.32 102.69
CA ALA A 885 -59.81 -36.78 103.84
C ALA A 885 -59.01 -35.62 104.46
N THR A 886 -59.37 -35.22 105.67
CA THR A 886 -58.47 -34.55 106.60
C THR A 886 -57.54 -35.62 107.18
N SER A 887 -56.27 -35.63 106.80
CA SER A 887 -55.16 -35.95 107.70
C SER A 887 -53.81 -35.95 106.98
N ASN A 888 -52.91 -35.13 107.53
CA ASN A 888 -51.44 -35.12 107.47
C ASN A 888 -50.77 -34.46 106.26
#